data_AF-A0A970KDP4-F1
#
_entry.id   AF-A0A970KDP4-F1
#
_cell.length_a   1.000
_cell.length_b   1.000
_cell.length_c   1.000
_cell.angle_alpha   90.00
_cell.angle_beta   90.00
_cell.angle_gamma   90.00
#
_symmetry.space_group_name_H-M   'P 1'
#
loop_
_entity.id
_entity.type
_entity.pdbx_description
1 polymer ?
#
loop_
_entity_poly.entity_id
_entity_poly.type
_entity_poly.pdbx_seq_one_letter_code
_entity_poly.pdbx_strand_id
1 'polypeptide(L)'
;MKKFRFDAWAFFIAVILIVVVLWGLLVHFQRRSEIRNLDPFALVPSDAWLVVDLNETKDITSFFLSDTLAWDELISLEEVARLRGRLSMLDSLSDTNAEFQAAIKNTRVLVSVHTSMRGESPVLLQIRFNPDSGLRQIERMLDALWAQGAGVKEHDFLGNMVYLFKPAEGKPLYASFYKGSLLLSTGRRLIEHTITQDISGSSLVTVAELQDIRTVAGRRANNVFFNGQRLCEVMGLFLSLQPPSLMPCEAFSGWMGWDMALIGDEIRLTGFAQSGKEPGDFLGRFSEQAPSEPFLLEYIPSASAAFAILNSERVSEQGDSIGMFPSIDVEQGEGDTSRQAMLFPFLGQSMASVMLYAPGMSYAEGKLSLIHLSEPEGLWEQMNTPGLWDEQDASLLPIDTVFDRVIWQFIPSGLVNNLTRGMLPEERPFVALQDSVLLAGASPQVVKQALMQIYYGQVVGKEPRLSEDFIFQQPASNLLYMVNIPYLSEMVKPTWKEGIRRLLEQIGEGIYPLDRLTAQFSAHRGGLFFSNVSLHSQGGEASRLHRHLWELRLDTTAHTPPFGMKNHVDGSMEIVVQDVNGTFYLVDRFGKVLWKKPVKGLVNSPVYQVDRYKNGRLQYLFSTPSHLHLIDRNGKDVEGFPKRLSSETQTGISVVDYEADRNYRILFVGDDQRVYNFSVDGRRVGGWLLPELDQPAASAVQYLKLGSRDYLVVVDEGGKPYFFDRRGKRRMNVPEAFRLAPRNPVFTLEQRERKHFVALGPEGTVLQMDENGAVESFVLDSLGPGAGFLLVKPALGKDPVYIFADQEQLRGFDRLGTPLFSQALSGQAALPLQQLRVGQETFIALTAEGQGQLYFFDKTGRLLVPFPLPGEKGLSLVSLLQDQALNVLTVREDRLVVYLLGER
;
A
#
# COMPACT_ATOMS: atom_id res chain seq x y z
N MET A 1 54.31 -29.49 -80.67
CA MET A 1 54.31 -28.27 -79.83
C MET A 1 52.93 -27.60 -79.62
N LYS A 2 51.87 -27.88 -80.39
CA LYS A 2 50.52 -27.29 -80.13
C LYS A 2 49.66 -28.02 -79.08
N LYS A 3 49.81 -29.34 -78.91
CA LYS A 3 49.03 -30.14 -77.94
C LYS A 3 49.43 -29.87 -76.47
N PHE A 4 50.73 -29.70 -76.21
CA PHE A 4 51.27 -29.42 -74.87
C PHE A 4 50.88 -28.05 -74.29
N ARG A 5 50.54 -27.06 -75.14
CA ARG A 5 50.10 -25.73 -74.68
C ARG A 5 48.61 -25.71 -74.29
N PHE A 6 47.78 -26.61 -74.82
CA PHE A 6 46.36 -26.64 -74.46
C PHE A 6 46.15 -27.33 -73.11
N ASP A 7 46.89 -28.41 -72.83
CA ASP A 7 46.84 -29.12 -71.55
C ASP A 7 47.39 -28.27 -70.39
N ALA A 8 48.41 -27.44 -70.65
CA ALA A 8 48.96 -26.51 -69.65
C ALA A 8 47.97 -25.40 -69.25
N TRP A 9 47.19 -24.87 -70.20
CA TRP A 9 46.15 -23.87 -69.93
C TRP A 9 44.93 -24.47 -69.26
N ALA A 10 44.51 -25.69 -69.65
CA ALA A 10 43.45 -26.42 -68.97
C ALA A 10 43.82 -26.76 -67.52
N PHE A 11 45.07 -27.15 -67.26
CA PHE A 11 45.61 -27.36 -65.92
C PHE A 11 45.64 -26.07 -65.10
N PHE A 12 46.10 -24.94 -65.67
CA PHE A 12 46.11 -23.65 -64.97
C PHE A 12 44.71 -23.15 -64.61
N ILE A 13 43.74 -23.30 -65.52
CA ILE A 13 42.33 -22.96 -65.26
C ILE A 13 41.75 -23.86 -64.17
N ALA A 14 42.02 -25.17 -64.20
CA ALA A 14 41.57 -26.10 -63.17
C ALA A 14 42.16 -25.77 -61.79
N VAL A 15 43.44 -25.40 -61.72
CA VAL A 15 44.09 -24.97 -60.46
C VAL A 15 43.48 -23.66 -59.95
N ILE A 16 43.22 -22.67 -60.81
CA ILE A 16 42.55 -21.42 -60.41
C ILE A 16 41.13 -21.70 -59.90
N LEU A 17 40.38 -22.59 -60.57
CA LEU A 17 39.03 -22.97 -60.16
C LEU A 17 39.03 -23.70 -58.81
N ILE A 18 40.01 -24.58 -58.58
CA ILE A 18 40.22 -25.24 -57.28
C ILE A 18 40.60 -24.22 -56.20
N VAL A 19 41.47 -23.25 -56.48
CA VAL A 19 41.83 -22.20 -55.51
C VAL A 19 40.64 -21.29 -55.22
N VAL A 20 39.81 -20.93 -56.21
CA VAL A 20 38.57 -20.16 -56.00
C VAL A 20 37.54 -20.96 -55.22
N VAL A 21 37.43 -22.27 -55.46
CA VAL A 21 36.53 -23.17 -54.70
C VAL A 21 37.05 -23.37 -53.28
N LEU A 22 38.35 -23.60 -53.08
CA LEU A 22 38.97 -23.74 -51.75
C LEU A 22 38.93 -22.42 -50.98
N TRP A 23 39.14 -21.28 -51.63
CA TRP A 23 38.98 -19.95 -51.06
C TRP A 23 37.51 -19.69 -50.73
N GLY A 24 36.59 -20.06 -51.62
CA GLY A 24 35.16 -19.99 -51.38
C GLY A 24 34.72 -20.88 -50.20
N LEU A 25 35.26 -22.09 -50.10
CA LEU A 25 35.06 -23.02 -48.98
C LEU A 25 35.71 -22.49 -47.70
N LEU A 26 36.91 -21.91 -47.75
CA LEU A 26 37.60 -21.30 -46.63
C LEU A 26 36.82 -20.09 -46.10
N VAL A 27 36.40 -19.17 -46.98
CA VAL A 27 35.56 -18.02 -46.63
C VAL A 27 34.20 -18.48 -46.10
N HIS A 28 33.60 -19.51 -46.70
CA HIS A 28 32.35 -20.10 -46.22
C HIS A 28 32.51 -20.73 -44.83
N PHE A 29 33.60 -21.45 -44.59
CA PHE A 29 33.91 -22.10 -43.32
C PHE A 29 34.30 -21.08 -42.25
N GLN A 30 35.07 -20.04 -42.61
CA GLN A 30 35.42 -18.90 -41.75
C GLN A 30 34.16 -18.15 -41.33
N ARG A 31 33.29 -17.76 -42.26
CA ARG A 31 32.00 -17.12 -41.92
C ARG A 31 31.11 -18.01 -41.05
N ARG A 32 31.02 -19.32 -41.34
CA ARG A 32 30.29 -20.26 -40.46
C ARG A 32 30.93 -20.37 -39.08
N SER A 33 32.27 -20.36 -39.00
CA SER A 33 32.99 -20.43 -37.72
C SER A 33 32.84 -19.15 -36.90
N GLU A 34 32.82 -17.98 -37.54
CA GLU A 34 32.57 -16.69 -36.90
C GLU A 34 31.15 -16.64 -36.31
N ILE A 35 30.13 -17.07 -37.07
CA ILE A 35 28.74 -17.13 -36.57
C ILE A 35 28.59 -18.16 -35.44
N ARG A 36 29.31 -19.29 -35.51
CA ARG A 36 29.26 -20.34 -34.50
C ARG A 36 29.93 -19.92 -33.18
N ASN A 37 31.02 -19.16 -33.25
CA ASN A 37 31.80 -18.74 -32.10
C ASN A 37 31.46 -17.32 -31.59
N LEU A 38 30.48 -16.64 -32.20
CA LEU A 38 30.04 -15.33 -31.75
C LEU A 38 29.47 -15.42 -30.32
N ASP A 39 30.06 -14.65 -29.40
CA ASP A 39 29.46 -14.37 -28.09
C ASP A 39 28.26 -13.42 -28.33
N PRO A 40 27.02 -13.77 -27.95
CA PRO A 40 25.86 -12.90 -28.16
C PRO A 40 26.04 -11.49 -27.60
N PHE A 41 26.77 -11.35 -26.48
CA PHE A 41 27.07 -10.06 -25.84
C PHE A 41 27.94 -9.15 -26.74
N ALA A 42 28.59 -9.69 -27.78
CA ALA A 42 29.39 -8.90 -28.71
C ALA A 42 28.50 -7.97 -29.57
N LEU A 43 27.21 -8.29 -29.69
CA LEU A 43 26.19 -7.48 -30.37
C LEU A 43 25.37 -6.65 -29.38
N VAL A 44 25.81 -6.51 -28.13
CA VAL A 44 25.18 -5.61 -27.16
C VAL A 44 26.05 -4.36 -27.01
N PRO A 45 25.50 -3.17 -27.31
CA PRO A 45 26.24 -1.94 -27.13
C PRO A 45 26.70 -1.67 -25.68
N SER A 46 27.87 -1.04 -25.51
CA SER A 46 28.50 -0.78 -24.22
C SER A 46 27.78 0.20 -23.30
N ASP A 47 26.80 0.94 -23.81
CA ASP A 47 25.93 1.85 -23.07
C ASP A 47 24.69 1.16 -22.44
N ALA A 48 24.62 -0.17 -22.54
CA ALA A 48 23.61 -0.95 -21.85
C ALA A 48 23.73 -0.81 -20.33
N TRP A 49 22.60 -0.58 -19.65
CA TRP A 49 22.52 -0.53 -18.19
C TRP A 49 21.81 -1.76 -17.60
N LEU A 50 21.05 -2.48 -18.41
CA LEU A 50 20.41 -3.75 -18.06
C LEU A 50 20.55 -4.73 -19.23
N VAL A 51 20.87 -5.99 -18.95
CA VAL A 51 20.89 -7.09 -19.91
C VAL A 51 20.23 -8.31 -19.29
N VAL A 52 19.20 -8.84 -19.92
CA VAL A 52 18.57 -10.12 -19.57
C VAL A 52 19.01 -11.16 -20.60
N ASP A 53 19.73 -12.19 -20.15
CA ASP A 53 20.18 -13.34 -20.95
C ASP A 53 19.28 -14.54 -20.64
N LEU A 54 18.31 -14.79 -21.50
CA LEU A 54 17.42 -15.94 -21.41
C LEU A 54 18.09 -17.14 -22.08
N ASN A 55 18.18 -18.24 -21.33
CA ASN A 55 18.95 -19.40 -21.74
C ASN A 55 18.32 -20.14 -22.93
N GLU A 56 16.98 -20.20 -23.00
CA GLU A 56 16.27 -20.81 -24.11
C GLU A 56 15.12 -19.92 -24.62
N THR A 57 14.83 -19.97 -25.92
CA THR A 57 13.71 -19.24 -26.55
C THR A 57 12.33 -19.61 -26.04
N LYS A 58 12.13 -20.85 -25.57
CA LYS A 58 10.89 -21.25 -24.87
C LYS A 58 10.69 -20.42 -23.60
N ASP A 59 11.78 -19.90 -23.03
CA ASP A 59 11.70 -19.06 -21.85
C ASP A 59 11.15 -17.67 -22.20
N ILE A 60 11.14 -17.24 -23.48
CA ILE A 60 10.45 -16.00 -23.89
C ILE A 60 8.97 -16.08 -23.54
N THR A 61 8.29 -17.19 -23.87
CA THR A 61 6.85 -17.33 -23.61
C THR A 61 6.60 -17.50 -22.11
N SER A 62 7.43 -18.25 -21.37
CA SER A 62 7.31 -18.31 -19.90
C SER A 62 7.85 -17.08 -19.15
N PHE A 63 8.50 -16.12 -19.81
CA PHE A 63 9.03 -14.90 -19.19
C PHE A 63 8.20 -13.66 -19.53
N PHE A 64 7.70 -13.58 -20.77
CA PHE A 64 6.88 -12.47 -21.25
C PHE A 64 5.38 -12.79 -21.38
N LEU A 65 5.01 -14.08 -21.34
CA LEU A 65 3.62 -14.57 -21.46
C LEU A 65 3.22 -15.50 -20.31
N SER A 66 4.01 -15.62 -19.24
CA SER A 66 3.62 -16.42 -18.06
C SER A 66 2.45 -15.80 -17.30
N ASP A 67 1.47 -16.64 -16.95
CA ASP A 67 0.32 -16.30 -16.09
C ASP A 67 0.69 -16.20 -14.60
N THR A 68 1.91 -15.74 -14.27
CA THR A 68 2.26 -15.44 -12.89
C THR A 68 1.83 -14.01 -12.58
N LEU A 69 1.07 -13.83 -11.49
CA LEU A 69 0.49 -12.55 -11.08
C LEU A 69 1.49 -11.39 -11.13
N ALA A 70 2.71 -11.56 -10.59
CA ALA A 70 3.76 -10.53 -10.60
C ALA A 70 4.20 -10.06 -11.99
N TRP A 71 4.26 -10.98 -12.95
CA TRP A 71 4.64 -10.65 -14.31
C TRP A 71 3.51 -10.00 -15.09
N ASP A 72 2.27 -10.51 -14.99
CA ASP A 72 1.11 -9.88 -15.64
C ASP A 72 0.91 -8.43 -15.18
N GLU A 73 1.26 -8.18 -13.94
CA GLU A 73 1.24 -6.90 -13.29
C GLU A 73 2.39 -5.97 -13.71
N LEU A 74 3.63 -6.45 -13.85
CA LEU A 74 4.73 -5.70 -14.49
C LEU A 74 4.44 -5.40 -15.96
N ILE A 75 3.75 -6.32 -16.64
CA ILE A 75 3.32 -6.17 -18.03
C ILE A 75 2.28 -5.06 -18.18
N SER A 76 1.52 -4.71 -17.13
CA SER A 76 0.58 -3.58 -17.16
C SER A 76 1.26 -2.22 -17.34
N LEU A 77 2.58 -2.13 -17.08
CA LEU A 77 3.39 -0.95 -17.40
C LEU A 77 3.45 -0.78 -18.92
N GLU A 78 3.11 0.41 -19.42
CA GLU A 78 2.94 0.67 -20.86
C GLU A 78 4.15 0.24 -21.71
N GLU A 79 5.36 0.35 -21.17
CA GLU A 79 6.61 -0.03 -21.84
C GLU A 79 6.82 -1.55 -21.95
N VAL A 80 6.37 -2.30 -20.93
CA VAL A 80 6.43 -3.77 -20.89
C VAL A 80 5.27 -4.38 -21.67
N ALA A 81 4.05 -3.80 -21.59
CA ALA A 81 2.92 -4.14 -22.46
C ALA A 81 3.28 -4.01 -23.94
N ARG A 82 4.00 -2.92 -24.30
CA ARG A 82 4.52 -2.69 -25.65
C ARG A 82 5.52 -3.76 -26.08
N LEU A 83 6.32 -4.33 -25.17
CA LEU A 83 7.22 -5.45 -25.46
C LEU A 83 6.42 -6.76 -25.64
N ARG A 84 5.45 -7.05 -24.78
CA ARG A 84 4.59 -8.25 -24.87
C ARG A 84 3.84 -8.35 -26.20
N GLY A 85 3.13 -7.28 -26.58
CA GLY A 85 2.39 -7.24 -27.85
C GLY A 85 3.26 -7.33 -29.11
N ARG A 86 4.59 -7.14 -28.97
CA ARG A 86 5.56 -7.27 -30.08
C ARG A 86 6.22 -8.64 -30.09
N LEU A 87 6.40 -9.26 -28.92
CA LEU A 87 6.86 -10.64 -28.79
C LEU A 87 5.78 -11.64 -29.20
N SER A 88 4.49 -11.32 -29.05
CA SER A 88 3.40 -12.16 -29.56
C SER A 88 3.39 -12.29 -31.09
N MET A 89 3.99 -11.34 -31.82
CA MET A 89 4.21 -11.48 -33.27
C MET A 89 5.24 -12.58 -33.57
N LEU A 90 6.29 -12.69 -32.76
CA LEU A 90 7.30 -13.74 -32.90
C LEU A 90 6.72 -15.11 -32.52
N ASP A 91 5.83 -15.14 -31.54
CA ASP A 91 5.09 -16.35 -31.14
C ASP A 91 4.18 -16.83 -32.28
N SER A 92 3.40 -15.92 -32.87
CA SER A 92 2.57 -16.21 -34.05
C SER A 92 3.39 -16.68 -35.26
N LEU A 93 4.58 -16.11 -35.50
CA LEU A 93 5.50 -16.55 -36.55
C LEU A 93 6.11 -17.93 -36.24
N SER A 94 6.42 -18.21 -34.98
CA SER A 94 6.89 -19.52 -34.51
C SER A 94 5.84 -20.60 -34.68
N ASP A 95 4.57 -20.30 -34.37
CA ASP A 95 3.47 -21.25 -34.52
C ASP A 95 3.10 -21.54 -35.98
N THR A 96 3.22 -20.54 -36.84
CA THR A 96 2.81 -20.65 -38.26
C THR A 96 3.92 -21.15 -39.17
N ASN A 97 5.19 -21.14 -38.73
CA ASN A 97 6.33 -21.49 -39.58
C ASN A 97 7.33 -22.45 -38.90
N ALA A 98 7.30 -23.71 -39.35
CA ALA A 98 8.15 -24.77 -38.81
C ALA A 98 9.66 -24.54 -39.03
N GLU A 99 10.07 -23.87 -40.11
CA GLU A 99 11.49 -23.56 -40.37
C GLU A 99 12.00 -22.47 -39.41
N PHE A 100 11.18 -21.44 -39.16
CA PHE A 100 11.48 -20.40 -38.18
C PHE A 100 11.54 -20.98 -36.76
N GLN A 101 10.56 -21.79 -36.38
CA GLN A 101 10.52 -22.50 -35.10
C GLN A 101 11.76 -23.36 -34.88
N ALA A 102 12.17 -24.15 -35.89
CA ALA A 102 13.37 -24.97 -35.82
C ALA A 102 14.66 -24.15 -35.69
N ALA A 103 14.68 -22.95 -36.29
CA ALA A 103 15.84 -22.06 -36.27
C ALA A 103 16.06 -21.37 -34.93
N ILE A 104 14.98 -21.06 -34.20
CA ILE A 104 15.02 -20.41 -32.89
C ILE A 104 14.99 -21.40 -31.73
N LYS A 105 14.65 -22.68 -31.94
CA LYS A 105 14.54 -23.68 -30.87
C LYS A 105 15.84 -23.83 -30.06
N ASN A 106 15.73 -23.77 -28.73
CA ASN A 106 16.84 -23.90 -27.77
C ASN A 106 17.98 -22.90 -28.02
N THR A 107 17.67 -21.73 -28.56
CA THR A 107 18.64 -20.65 -28.76
C THR A 107 18.54 -19.63 -27.63
N ARG A 108 19.62 -18.89 -27.40
CA ARG A 108 19.66 -17.82 -26.40
C ARG A 108 19.01 -16.55 -26.93
N VAL A 109 18.41 -15.81 -26.01
CA VAL A 109 17.74 -14.55 -26.29
C VAL A 109 18.27 -13.50 -25.34
N LEU A 110 18.77 -12.41 -25.90
CA LEU A 110 19.27 -11.29 -25.11
C LEU A 110 18.32 -10.11 -25.24
N VAL A 111 18.01 -9.48 -24.12
CA VAL A 111 17.27 -8.22 -24.06
C VAL A 111 18.14 -7.21 -23.35
N SER A 112 18.53 -6.13 -24.03
CA SER A 112 19.32 -5.06 -23.43
C SER A 112 18.59 -3.73 -23.45
N VAL A 113 18.75 -2.96 -22.38
CA VAL A 113 18.16 -1.63 -22.21
C VAL A 113 19.27 -0.60 -22.12
N HIS A 114 19.12 0.49 -22.87
CA HIS A 114 20.15 1.50 -23.07
C HIS A 114 19.65 2.88 -22.66
N THR A 115 20.56 3.82 -22.43
CA THR A 115 20.24 5.22 -22.14
C THR A 115 20.15 6.05 -23.41
N SER A 116 19.12 6.89 -23.57
CA SER A 116 19.04 7.89 -24.66
C SER A 116 19.18 9.32 -24.15
N MET A 117 19.83 10.18 -24.93
CA MET A 117 19.94 11.63 -24.66
C MET A 117 18.60 12.38 -24.57
N ARG A 118 17.47 11.72 -24.91
CA ARG A 118 16.12 12.30 -24.83
C ARG A 118 15.29 11.79 -23.64
N GLY A 119 15.90 11.04 -22.71
CA GLY A 119 15.18 10.43 -21.59
C GLY A 119 14.26 9.27 -22.00
N GLU A 120 14.47 8.69 -23.18
CA GLU A 120 13.87 7.43 -23.59
C GLU A 120 14.82 6.26 -23.24
N SER A 121 14.28 5.09 -22.93
CA SER A 121 15.08 3.87 -22.71
C SER A 121 14.87 2.91 -23.89
N PRO A 122 15.67 3.02 -24.97
CA PRO A 122 15.52 2.12 -26.09
C PRO A 122 15.94 0.69 -25.70
N VAL A 123 15.17 -0.27 -26.20
CA VAL A 123 15.36 -1.70 -25.94
C VAL A 123 15.86 -2.37 -27.22
N LEU A 124 16.83 -3.27 -27.07
CA LEU A 124 17.30 -4.17 -28.11
C LEU A 124 16.95 -5.60 -27.71
N LEU A 125 16.22 -6.29 -28.59
CA LEU A 125 15.96 -7.71 -28.50
C LEU A 125 16.81 -8.42 -29.56
N GLN A 126 17.61 -9.37 -29.12
CA GLN A 126 18.49 -10.17 -29.96
C GLN A 126 18.08 -11.64 -29.86
N ILE A 127 17.73 -12.24 -31.00
CA ILE A 127 17.44 -13.68 -31.11
C ILE A 127 18.52 -14.30 -31.98
N ARG A 128 19.31 -15.20 -31.40
CA ARG A 128 20.34 -15.91 -32.14
C ARG A 128 19.73 -17.11 -32.84
N PHE A 129 19.98 -17.32 -34.12
CA PHE A 129 19.53 -18.54 -34.79
C PHE A 129 20.57 -19.66 -34.70
N ASN A 130 20.10 -20.90 -34.76
CA ASN A 130 20.98 -22.06 -34.85
C ASN A 130 21.82 -21.99 -36.14
N PRO A 131 23.16 -21.98 -36.08
CA PRO A 131 24.01 -21.88 -37.27
C PRO A 131 23.88 -23.06 -38.24
N ASP A 132 23.33 -24.19 -37.79
CA ASP A 132 23.05 -25.37 -38.62
C ASP A 132 21.69 -25.28 -39.35
N SER A 133 20.83 -24.33 -38.95
CA SER A 133 19.60 -24.00 -39.68
C SER A 133 19.94 -23.23 -40.96
N GLY A 134 19.10 -23.32 -42.00
CA GLY A 134 19.32 -22.67 -43.29
C GLY A 134 19.25 -21.14 -43.19
N LEU A 135 20.26 -20.47 -42.61
CA LEU A 135 20.26 -19.03 -42.32
C LEU A 135 19.88 -18.16 -43.51
N ARG A 136 20.31 -18.53 -44.73
CA ARG A 136 19.92 -17.82 -45.97
C ARG A 136 18.46 -18.03 -46.36
N GLN A 137 17.86 -19.18 -46.02
CA GLN A 137 16.42 -19.42 -46.22
C GLN A 137 15.62 -18.63 -45.20
N ILE A 138 16.07 -18.57 -43.95
CA ILE A 138 15.47 -17.77 -42.88
C ILE A 138 15.55 -16.27 -43.21
N GLU A 139 16.71 -15.79 -43.64
CA GLU A 139 16.92 -14.41 -44.08
C GLU A 139 15.96 -14.06 -45.23
N ARG A 140 15.91 -14.88 -46.29
CA ARG A 140 14.96 -14.69 -47.41
C ARG A 140 13.49 -14.76 -47.00
N MET A 141 13.16 -15.63 -46.06
CA MET A 141 11.81 -15.79 -45.52
C MET A 141 11.40 -14.56 -44.71
N LEU A 142 12.29 -14.06 -43.84
CA LEU A 142 12.06 -12.84 -43.08
C LEU A 142 11.96 -11.63 -44.01
N ASP A 143 12.84 -11.52 -45.00
CA ASP A 143 12.78 -10.48 -46.04
C ASP A 143 11.43 -10.52 -46.79
N ALA A 144 10.96 -11.72 -47.18
CA ALA A 144 9.69 -11.90 -47.87
C ALA A 144 8.47 -11.60 -46.99
N LEU A 145 8.49 -12.02 -45.72
CA LEU A 145 7.45 -11.73 -44.74
C LEU A 145 7.36 -10.22 -44.46
N TRP A 146 8.50 -9.55 -44.35
CA TRP A 146 8.55 -8.12 -44.10
C TRP A 146 8.15 -7.30 -45.33
N ALA A 147 8.50 -7.73 -46.54
CA ALA A 147 8.05 -7.08 -47.77
C ALA A 147 6.51 -7.12 -47.99
N GLN A 148 5.79 -8.07 -47.36
CA GLN A 148 4.34 -8.22 -47.48
C GLN A 148 3.53 -7.43 -46.43
N GLY A 149 4.17 -6.92 -45.37
CA GLY A 149 3.51 -6.12 -44.34
C GLY A 149 3.24 -4.67 -44.78
N ALA A 150 2.05 -4.15 -44.50
CA ALA A 150 1.68 -2.78 -44.85
C ALA A 150 2.60 -1.75 -44.16
N GLY A 151 3.47 -1.06 -44.92
CA GLY A 151 4.19 0.14 -44.47
C GLY A 151 5.72 0.05 -44.32
N VAL A 152 6.40 -0.95 -44.91
CA VAL A 152 7.85 -1.14 -44.77
C VAL A 152 8.69 -0.13 -45.57
N LYS A 153 9.66 0.51 -44.90
CA LYS A 153 10.75 1.24 -45.55
C LYS A 153 12.07 0.55 -45.25
N GLU A 154 12.86 0.36 -46.30
CA GLU A 154 14.19 -0.24 -46.23
C GLU A 154 15.26 0.85 -46.13
N HIS A 155 16.29 0.59 -45.32
CA HIS A 155 17.48 1.42 -45.22
C HIS A 155 18.72 0.53 -45.18
N ASP A 156 19.59 0.64 -46.18
CA ASP A 156 20.93 0.03 -46.14
C ASP A 156 21.82 0.84 -45.20
N PHE A 157 22.39 0.15 -44.21
CA PHE A 157 23.37 0.71 -43.29
C PHE A 157 24.61 -0.19 -43.24
N LEU A 158 25.72 0.31 -43.77
CA LEU A 158 27.00 -0.41 -43.86
C LEU A 158 26.87 -1.81 -44.52
N GLY A 159 26.00 -1.93 -45.54
CA GLY A 159 25.76 -3.19 -46.23
C GLY A 159 24.84 -4.18 -45.51
N ASN A 160 24.13 -3.72 -44.47
CA ASN A 160 23.12 -4.48 -43.75
C ASN A 160 21.76 -3.79 -43.89
N MET A 161 20.72 -4.56 -44.21
CA MET A 161 19.37 -4.03 -44.36
C MET A 161 18.72 -3.80 -42.99
N VAL A 162 18.17 -2.60 -42.80
CA VAL A 162 17.35 -2.25 -41.64
C VAL A 162 15.93 -1.99 -42.12
N TYR A 163 15.00 -2.78 -41.62
CA TYR A 163 13.58 -2.73 -41.95
C TYR A 163 12.82 -1.89 -40.92
N LEU A 164 11.89 -1.05 -41.36
CA LEU A 164 10.97 -0.28 -40.50
C LEU A 164 9.54 -0.83 -40.62
N PHE A 165 8.98 -1.33 -39.53
CA PHE A 165 7.59 -1.73 -39.40
C PHE A 165 6.77 -0.64 -38.70
N LYS A 166 5.61 -0.29 -39.29
CA LYS A 166 4.63 0.63 -38.70
C LYS A 166 3.32 -0.11 -38.45
N PRO A 167 3.01 -0.52 -37.21
CA PRO A 167 1.73 -1.16 -36.92
C PRO A 167 0.56 -0.18 -37.12
N ALA A 168 -0.65 -0.73 -37.27
CA ALA A 168 -1.90 0.06 -37.35
C ALA A 168 -2.13 0.89 -36.07
N GLU A 169 -1.69 0.38 -34.92
CA GLU A 169 -1.62 1.09 -33.63
C GLU A 169 -0.25 0.84 -32.97
N GLY A 170 0.42 1.90 -32.48
CA GLY A 170 1.70 1.80 -31.76
C GLY A 170 2.93 2.46 -32.44
N LYS A 171 4.04 2.56 -31.71
CA LYS A 171 5.33 3.13 -32.21
C LYS A 171 6.00 2.17 -33.22
N PRO A 172 6.77 2.70 -34.20
CA PRO A 172 7.50 1.89 -35.17
C PRO A 172 8.48 0.90 -34.54
N LEU A 173 8.70 -0.23 -35.21
CA LEU A 173 9.69 -1.25 -34.86
C LEU A 173 10.74 -1.33 -35.98
N TYR A 174 12.00 -1.46 -35.62
CA TYR A 174 13.10 -1.66 -36.54
C TYR A 174 13.65 -3.08 -36.39
N ALA A 175 14.01 -3.71 -37.51
CA ALA A 175 14.55 -5.06 -37.56
C ALA A 175 15.79 -5.13 -38.46
N SER A 176 16.78 -5.93 -38.10
CA SER A 176 17.92 -6.24 -38.98
C SER A 176 18.45 -7.64 -38.70
N PHE A 177 18.85 -8.36 -39.75
CA PHE A 177 19.55 -9.62 -39.63
C PHE A 177 21.05 -9.38 -39.69
N TYR A 178 21.77 -9.70 -38.61
CA TYR A 178 23.20 -9.40 -38.48
C TYR A 178 23.95 -10.56 -37.83
N LYS A 179 25.02 -11.05 -38.50
CA LYS A 179 25.88 -12.17 -38.05
C LYS A 179 25.10 -13.39 -37.50
N GLY A 180 24.00 -13.77 -38.14
CA GLY A 180 23.17 -14.92 -37.73
C GLY A 180 22.24 -14.65 -36.54
N SER A 181 22.03 -13.38 -36.19
CA SER A 181 21.08 -12.95 -35.17
C SER A 181 20.03 -12.01 -35.77
N LEU A 182 18.79 -12.12 -35.29
CA LEU A 182 17.75 -11.13 -35.51
C LEU A 182 17.85 -10.05 -34.44
N LEU A 183 18.06 -8.80 -34.86
CA LEU A 183 18.07 -7.61 -34.01
C LEU A 183 16.74 -6.88 -34.16
N LEU A 184 16.08 -6.58 -33.05
CA LEU A 184 14.80 -5.86 -33.00
C LEU A 184 14.90 -4.69 -32.02
N SER A 185 14.47 -3.50 -32.43
CA SER A 185 14.45 -2.32 -31.56
C SER A 185 13.40 -1.30 -31.94
N THR A 186 12.91 -0.52 -30.96
CA THR A 186 12.07 0.67 -31.21
C THR A 186 12.85 1.84 -31.80
N GLY A 187 14.18 1.82 -31.67
CA GLY A 187 15.06 2.87 -32.15
C GLY A 187 15.95 2.39 -33.27
N ARG A 188 15.79 2.96 -34.48
CA ARG A 188 16.70 2.73 -35.61
C ARG A 188 18.17 2.90 -35.23
N ARG A 189 18.44 3.98 -34.48
CA ARG A 189 19.79 4.34 -34.03
C ARG A 189 20.42 3.26 -33.17
N LEU A 190 19.64 2.52 -32.37
CA LEU A 190 20.19 1.46 -31.52
C LEU A 190 20.68 0.26 -32.36
N ILE A 191 19.97 -0.08 -33.44
CA ILE A 191 20.42 -1.11 -34.39
C ILE A 191 21.69 -0.64 -35.12
N GLU A 192 21.70 0.58 -35.65
CA GLU A 192 22.87 1.15 -36.32
C GLU A 192 24.08 1.24 -35.37
N HIS A 193 23.85 1.64 -34.12
CA HIS A 193 24.87 1.71 -33.08
C HIS A 193 25.42 0.31 -32.75
N THR A 194 24.56 -0.70 -32.67
CA THR A 194 24.95 -2.11 -32.47
C THR A 194 25.90 -2.59 -33.56
N ILE A 195 25.54 -2.38 -34.83
CA ILE A 195 26.38 -2.77 -35.98
C ILE A 195 27.70 -2.01 -35.96
N THR A 196 27.67 -0.70 -35.66
CA THR A 196 28.88 0.14 -35.62
C THR A 196 29.83 -0.29 -34.50
N GLN A 197 29.30 -0.56 -33.31
CA GLN A 197 30.12 -0.95 -32.15
C GLN A 197 30.78 -2.31 -32.34
N ASP A 198 30.08 -3.30 -32.89
CA ASP A 198 30.68 -4.60 -33.24
C ASP A 198 31.82 -4.45 -34.25
N ILE A 199 31.66 -3.64 -35.31
CA ILE A 199 32.73 -3.37 -36.29
C ILE A 199 33.94 -2.69 -35.62
N SER A 200 33.69 -1.77 -34.68
CA SER A 200 34.75 -1.07 -33.94
C SER A 200 35.39 -1.90 -32.80
N GLY A 201 34.82 -3.07 -32.47
CA GLY A 201 35.26 -3.90 -31.35
C GLY A 201 34.96 -3.34 -29.95
N SER A 202 34.04 -2.39 -29.82
CA SER A 202 33.75 -1.65 -28.57
C SER A 202 32.41 -2.06 -27.93
N SER A 203 32.14 -3.37 -27.85
CA SER A 203 30.91 -3.95 -27.30
C SER A 203 31.04 -4.40 -25.84
N LEU A 204 29.93 -4.84 -25.24
CA LEU A 204 29.86 -5.25 -23.82
C LEU A 204 30.84 -6.40 -23.47
N VAL A 205 31.29 -7.20 -24.45
CA VAL A 205 32.28 -8.28 -24.25
C VAL A 205 33.64 -7.74 -23.80
N THR A 206 33.96 -6.49 -24.13
CA THR A 206 35.24 -5.85 -23.74
C THR A 206 35.24 -5.30 -22.32
N VAL A 207 34.07 -5.26 -21.65
CA VAL A 207 33.93 -4.74 -20.29
C VAL A 207 34.39 -5.81 -19.29
N ALA A 208 35.59 -5.62 -18.72
CA ALA A 208 36.22 -6.59 -17.83
C ALA A 208 35.36 -6.93 -16.59
N GLU A 209 34.74 -5.93 -15.97
CA GLU A 209 33.88 -6.09 -14.78
C GLU A 209 32.68 -6.99 -15.06
N LEU A 210 32.06 -6.84 -16.23
CA LEU A 210 30.97 -7.73 -16.64
C LEU A 210 31.49 -9.15 -16.89
N GLN A 211 32.69 -9.33 -17.46
CA GLN A 211 33.23 -10.68 -17.67
C GLN A 211 33.45 -11.40 -16.34
N ASP A 212 33.98 -10.71 -15.33
CA ASP A 212 34.15 -11.26 -13.98
C ASP A 212 32.80 -11.75 -13.44
N ILE A 213 31.75 -10.92 -13.53
CA ILE A 213 30.39 -11.27 -13.10
C ILE A 213 29.79 -12.43 -13.91
N ARG A 214 30.00 -12.48 -15.22
CA ARG A 214 29.52 -13.58 -16.08
C ARG A 214 30.17 -14.93 -15.72
N THR A 215 31.36 -14.92 -15.11
CA THR A 215 32.01 -16.17 -14.68
C THR A 215 31.37 -16.81 -13.46
N VAL A 216 30.76 -15.98 -12.58
CA VAL A 216 30.10 -16.42 -11.35
C VAL A 216 28.58 -16.61 -11.52
N ALA A 217 28.00 -16.07 -12.60
CA ALA A 217 26.60 -16.26 -12.96
C ALA A 217 26.30 -17.69 -13.45
N GLY A 218 25.07 -18.15 -13.22
CA GLY A 218 24.59 -19.49 -13.54
C GLY A 218 24.53 -19.77 -15.04
N ARG A 219 25.38 -20.67 -15.54
CA ARG A 219 25.48 -20.98 -16.98
C ARG A 219 24.23 -21.62 -17.61
N ARG A 220 23.31 -22.14 -16.80
CA ARG A 220 22.05 -22.78 -17.23
C ARG A 220 20.80 -22.05 -16.70
N ALA A 221 20.98 -20.92 -16.02
CA ALA A 221 19.90 -20.09 -15.51
C ALA A 221 19.59 -18.97 -16.51
N ASN A 222 18.42 -18.36 -16.35
CA ASN A 222 18.15 -17.05 -16.96
C ASN A 222 18.88 -16.01 -16.12
N ASN A 223 19.72 -15.20 -16.76
CA ASN A 223 20.59 -14.26 -16.04
C ASN A 223 20.10 -12.83 -16.25
N VAL A 224 20.19 -12.02 -15.19
CA VAL A 224 19.97 -10.58 -15.24
C VAL A 224 21.26 -9.88 -14.84
N PHE A 225 21.77 -9.02 -15.72
CA PHE A 225 22.94 -8.20 -15.49
C PHE A 225 22.54 -6.74 -15.42
N PHE A 226 23.02 -6.03 -14.40
CA PHE A 226 22.70 -4.62 -14.18
C PHE A 226 23.96 -3.84 -13.85
N ASN A 227 24.08 -2.63 -14.41
CA ASN A 227 25.19 -1.74 -14.17
C ASN A 227 24.88 -0.81 -12.99
N GLY A 228 25.46 -1.09 -11.81
CA GLY A 228 25.26 -0.33 -10.58
C GLY A 228 25.71 1.12 -10.65
N GLN A 229 26.66 1.46 -11.54
CA GLN A 229 27.12 2.83 -11.73
C GLN A 229 26.04 3.74 -12.31
N ARG A 230 25.03 3.17 -12.98
CA ARG A 230 23.92 3.89 -13.62
C ARG A 230 22.65 3.91 -12.77
N LEU A 231 22.71 3.47 -11.51
CA LEU A 231 21.54 3.39 -10.64
C LEU A 231 20.82 4.74 -10.51
N CYS A 232 21.52 5.86 -10.30
CA CYS A 232 20.89 7.18 -10.28
C CYS A 232 20.22 7.56 -11.61
N GLU A 233 20.87 7.28 -12.75
CA GLU A 233 20.30 7.58 -14.07
C GLU A 233 18.97 6.84 -14.27
N VAL A 234 18.93 5.57 -13.87
CA VAL A 234 17.74 4.71 -13.96
C VAL A 234 16.65 5.18 -12.99
N MET A 235 16.97 5.47 -11.73
CA MET A 235 16.00 6.02 -10.77
C MET A 235 15.41 7.35 -11.24
N GLY A 236 16.25 8.20 -11.85
CA GLY A 236 15.86 9.48 -12.43
C GLY A 236 14.91 9.35 -13.62
N LEU A 237 14.72 8.16 -14.22
CA LEU A 237 13.68 7.95 -15.22
C LEU A 237 12.27 7.98 -14.61
N PHE A 238 12.13 7.58 -13.35
CA PHE A 238 10.85 7.36 -12.68
C PHE A 238 10.51 8.45 -11.66
N LEU A 239 11.51 8.95 -10.93
CA LEU A 239 11.34 9.88 -9.81
C LEU A 239 11.87 11.29 -10.15
N SER A 240 11.27 12.31 -9.56
CA SER A 240 11.83 13.69 -9.56
C SER A 240 12.62 14.04 -8.29
N LEU A 241 12.56 13.18 -7.27
CA LEU A 241 13.29 13.31 -6.01
C LEU A 241 14.59 12.47 -6.02
N GLN A 242 15.60 12.94 -5.29
CA GLN A 242 16.74 12.12 -4.93
C GLN A 242 16.34 11.09 -3.86
N PRO A 243 16.86 9.85 -3.90
CA PRO A 243 16.57 8.82 -2.90
C PRO A 243 17.01 9.24 -1.48
N PRO A 244 16.51 8.55 -0.43
CA PRO A 244 16.98 8.78 0.94
C PRO A 244 18.51 8.62 1.02
N SER A 245 19.16 9.50 1.81
CA SER A 245 20.60 9.77 1.79
C SER A 245 21.52 8.60 2.21
N LEU A 246 20.98 7.50 2.73
CA LEU A 246 21.75 6.29 3.07
C LEU A 246 21.90 5.31 1.90
N MET A 247 21.23 5.56 0.75
CA MET A 247 21.45 4.81 -0.50
C MET A 247 22.03 5.75 -1.56
N PRO A 248 23.35 6.00 -1.57
CA PRO A 248 23.97 6.73 -2.66
C PRO A 248 23.77 5.93 -3.95
N CYS A 249 22.93 6.44 -4.84
CA CYS A 249 22.71 5.83 -6.15
C CYS A 249 23.87 6.14 -7.13
N GLU A 250 24.75 7.08 -6.77
CA GLU A 250 25.96 7.42 -7.50
C GLU A 250 27.06 6.43 -7.12
N ALA A 251 27.67 5.79 -8.11
CA ALA A 251 28.74 4.80 -7.89
C ALA A 251 28.38 3.76 -6.81
N PHE A 252 27.15 3.22 -6.87
CA PHE A 252 26.67 2.25 -5.89
C PHE A 252 27.52 0.97 -5.92
N SER A 253 27.72 0.44 -7.13
CA SER A 253 28.53 -0.75 -7.40
C SER A 253 28.99 -0.77 -8.87
N GLY A 254 29.86 -1.72 -9.22
CA GLY A 254 30.15 -2.08 -10.61
C GLY A 254 29.01 -2.88 -11.26
N TRP A 255 29.34 -3.89 -12.06
CA TRP A 255 28.33 -4.79 -12.60
C TRP A 255 27.79 -5.76 -11.54
N MET A 256 26.51 -6.08 -11.67
CA MET A 256 25.82 -7.08 -10.88
C MET A 256 25.23 -8.13 -11.81
N GLY A 257 25.21 -9.39 -11.38
CA GLY A 257 24.70 -10.51 -12.14
C GLY A 257 23.95 -11.50 -11.26
N TRP A 258 22.73 -11.81 -11.66
CA TRP A 258 21.82 -12.67 -10.90
C TRP A 258 21.24 -13.78 -11.75
N ASP A 259 21.10 -14.95 -11.14
CA ASP A 259 20.22 -16.00 -11.61
C ASP A 259 18.79 -15.63 -11.23
N MET A 260 17.90 -15.63 -12.22
CA MET A 260 16.50 -15.29 -12.05
C MET A 260 15.62 -16.53 -11.88
N ALA A 261 14.76 -16.49 -10.88
CA ALA A 261 13.76 -17.51 -10.59
C ALA A 261 12.39 -16.87 -10.40
N LEU A 262 11.35 -17.54 -10.90
CA LEU A 262 9.95 -17.14 -10.74
C LEU A 262 9.29 -18.10 -9.76
N ILE A 263 8.85 -17.61 -8.60
CA ILE A 263 8.37 -18.43 -7.49
C ILE A 263 7.03 -17.88 -7.01
N GLY A 264 5.91 -18.43 -7.49
CA GLY A 264 4.57 -17.99 -7.09
C GLY A 264 4.29 -16.53 -7.50
N ASP A 265 4.23 -15.65 -6.51
CA ASP A 265 4.02 -14.20 -6.60
C ASP A 265 5.32 -13.38 -6.51
N GLU A 266 6.48 -14.03 -6.53
CA GLU A 266 7.81 -13.43 -6.39
C GLU A 266 8.69 -13.64 -7.64
N ILE A 267 9.37 -12.58 -8.07
CA ILE A 267 10.54 -12.64 -8.95
C ILE A 267 11.79 -12.52 -8.09
N ARG A 268 12.59 -13.58 -8.05
CA ARG A 268 13.80 -13.66 -7.24
C ARG A 268 15.05 -13.61 -8.13
N LEU A 269 16.02 -12.79 -7.74
CA LEU A 269 17.31 -12.61 -8.38
C LEU A 269 18.40 -12.92 -7.34
N THR A 270 19.16 -14.00 -7.55
CA THR A 270 20.22 -14.44 -6.62
C THR A 270 21.55 -14.53 -7.34
N GLY A 271 22.61 -13.92 -6.80
CA GLY A 271 23.89 -13.86 -7.48
C GLY A 271 24.92 -12.98 -6.80
N PHE A 272 25.67 -12.22 -7.60
CA PHE A 272 26.80 -11.41 -7.12
C PHE A 272 26.79 -10.00 -7.69
N ALA A 273 27.19 -9.05 -6.85
CA ALA A 273 27.52 -7.68 -7.22
C ALA A 273 29.04 -7.48 -7.08
N GLN A 274 29.67 -6.82 -8.05
CA GLN A 274 31.09 -6.45 -7.96
C GLN A 274 31.19 -5.05 -7.35
N SER A 275 32.09 -4.86 -6.37
CA SER A 275 32.49 -3.51 -5.97
C SER A 275 33.17 -2.81 -7.15
N GLY A 276 32.81 -1.55 -7.40
CA GLY A 276 33.47 -0.74 -8.42
C GLY A 276 34.97 -0.61 -8.15
N LYS A 277 35.76 -0.48 -9.23
CA LYS A 277 37.23 -0.29 -9.15
C LYS A 277 37.63 1.17 -8.87
N GLU A 278 36.68 2.11 -8.91
CA GLU A 278 36.94 3.52 -8.64
C GLU A 278 36.99 3.82 -7.13
N PRO A 279 37.94 4.65 -6.66
CA PRO A 279 37.94 5.13 -5.29
C PRO A 279 36.64 5.88 -4.98
N GLY A 280 35.84 5.36 -4.04
CA GLY A 280 34.59 5.98 -3.61
C GLY A 280 33.32 5.13 -3.83
N ASP A 281 33.41 4.03 -4.58
CA ASP A 281 32.33 3.06 -4.78
C ASP A 281 31.70 2.63 -3.45
N PHE A 282 30.37 2.62 -3.37
CA PHE A 282 29.67 2.43 -2.10
C PHE A 282 29.81 1.00 -1.57
N LEU A 283 29.58 -0.03 -2.38
CA LEU A 283 29.79 -1.42 -1.96
C LEU A 283 31.25 -1.68 -1.60
N GLY A 284 32.19 -1.09 -2.33
CA GLY A 284 33.62 -1.18 -2.05
C GLY A 284 34.01 -0.94 -0.59
N ARG A 285 33.30 -0.03 0.11
CA ARG A 285 33.54 0.33 1.52
C ARG A 285 33.26 -0.79 2.52
N PHE A 286 32.52 -1.81 2.11
CA PHE A 286 32.17 -2.97 2.95
C PHE A 286 33.01 -4.22 2.60
N SER A 287 33.93 -4.14 1.63
CA SER A 287 34.64 -5.32 1.09
C SER A 287 35.51 -6.05 2.11
N GLU A 288 35.95 -5.34 3.16
CA GLU A 288 36.77 -5.89 4.26
C GLU A 288 35.97 -6.08 5.55
N GLN A 289 34.63 -5.99 5.50
CA GLN A 289 33.77 -6.08 6.67
C GLN A 289 32.94 -7.36 6.64
N ALA A 290 32.90 -8.12 7.74
CA ALA A 290 32.00 -9.27 7.81
C ALA A 290 30.53 -8.79 7.86
N PRO A 291 29.61 -9.51 7.19
CA PRO A 291 28.17 -9.29 7.36
C PRO A 291 27.74 -9.66 8.79
N SER A 292 26.73 -8.96 9.33
CA SER A 292 26.17 -9.25 10.65
C SER A 292 24.64 -9.43 10.58
N GLU A 293 24.06 -9.98 11.64
CA GLU A 293 22.61 -10.11 11.75
C GLU A 293 21.94 -8.72 11.78
N PRO A 294 20.91 -8.46 10.96
CA PRO A 294 20.23 -7.18 10.90
C PRO A 294 19.27 -6.98 12.09
N PHE A 295 19.79 -6.92 13.31
CA PHE A 295 18.99 -6.87 14.54
C PHE A 295 18.05 -5.64 14.60
N LEU A 296 18.37 -4.55 13.90
CA LEU A 296 17.50 -3.36 13.81
C LEU A 296 16.13 -3.67 13.20
N LEU A 297 15.92 -4.82 12.55
CA LEU A 297 14.58 -5.27 12.14
C LEU A 297 13.61 -5.39 13.33
N GLU A 298 14.09 -5.65 14.54
CA GLU A 298 13.28 -5.67 15.78
C GLU A 298 12.83 -4.27 16.24
N TYR A 299 13.34 -3.21 15.61
CA TYR A 299 13.05 -1.82 15.95
C TYR A 299 12.45 -1.03 14.78
N ILE A 300 12.57 -1.52 13.55
CA ILE A 300 11.97 -0.88 12.38
C ILE A 300 10.45 -1.14 12.39
N PRO A 301 9.60 -0.09 12.38
CA PRO A 301 8.15 -0.27 12.40
C PRO A 301 7.63 -0.99 11.13
N SER A 302 6.61 -1.84 11.28
CA SER A 302 5.97 -2.56 10.17
C SER A 302 5.38 -1.64 9.10
N ALA A 303 4.89 -0.46 9.49
CA ALA A 303 4.36 0.54 8.56
C ALA A 303 5.45 1.29 7.76
N SER A 304 6.65 0.75 7.61
CA SER A 304 7.73 1.40 6.87
C SER A 304 7.46 1.34 5.36
N ALA A 305 7.40 2.52 4.72
CA ALA A 305 7.34 2.65 3.26
C ALA A 305 8.64 2.23 2.59
N ALA A 306 9.77 2.51 3.22
CA ALA A 306 11.07 2.02 2.79
C ALA A 306 12.02 1.99 3.97
N PHE A 307 13.02 1.11 3.93
CA PHE A 307 14.16 1.22 4.83
C PHE A 307 15.44 0.70 4.18
N ALA A 308 16.57 1.16 4.72
CA ALA A 308 17.90 0.67 4.43
C ALA A 308 18.63 0.43 5.75
N ILE A 309 19.16 -0.77 5.98
CA ILE A 309 20.01 -1.12 7.12
C ILE A 309 21.44 -1.26 6.62
N LEU A 310 22.35 -0.61 7.32
CA LEU A 310 23.78 -0.76 7.19
C LEU A 310 24.29 -1.51 8.41
N ASN A 311 25.10 -2.54 8.19
CA ASN A 311 25.65 -3.43 9.20
C ASN A 311 27.17 -3.53 9.02
N SER A 312 27.90 -3.41 10.13
CA SER A 312 29.36 -3.46 10.14
C SER A 312 29.89 -4.07 11.42
N GLU A 313 30.83 -5.02 11.30
CA GLU A 313 31.55 -5.61 12.43
C GLU A 313 32.47 -4.59 13.17
N ARG A 314 32.96 -3.55 12.47
CA ARG A 314 33.92 -2.58 13.00
C ARG A 314 33.35 -1.16 13.01
N VAL A 315 33.15 -0.62 14.20
CA VAL A 315 32.99 0.83 14.43
C VAL A 315 34.40 1.37 14.72
N SER A 316 35.05 2.03 13.76
CA SER A 316 36.43 2.49 13.92
C SER A 316 36.58 3.50 15.07
N GLU A 317 37.67 3.36 15.83
CA GLU A 317 38.03 4.22 16.96
C GLU A 317 38.74 5.52 16.54
N GLN A 318 38.95 5.76 15.23
CA GLN A 318 39.92 6.79 14.79
C GLN A 318 39.74 7.31 13.35
N GLY A 319 38.55 7.79 12.98
CA GLY A 319 38.37 8.67 11.80
C GLY A 319 38.58 8.05 10.41
N ASP A 320 39.09 6.82 10.31
CA ASP A 320 39.14 6.07 9.06
C ASP A 320 37.72 5.72 8.61
N SER A 321 37.42 6.02 7.34
CA SER A 321 36.12 5.95 6.69
C SER A 321 35.48 4.55 6.76
N ILE A 322 34.69 4.29 7.79
CA ILE A 322 33.77 3.15 7.82
C ILE A 322 32.68 3.44 6.78
N GLY A 323 32.32 2.45 5.94
CA GLY A 323 31.27 2.61 4.93
C GLY A 323 29.91 3.12 5.44
N MET A 324 29.66 3.05 6.74
CA MET A 324 28.43 3.49 7.41
C MET A 324 28.40 4.99 7.77
N PHE A 325 29.54 5.61 8.12
CA PHE A 325 29.61 6.98 8.64
C PHE A 325 30.51 7.87 7.74
N PRO A 326 30.24 9.18 7.64
CA PRO A 326 31.09 10.07 6.84
C PRO A 326 32.50 10.14 7.44
N SER A 327 33.53 10.24 6.60
CA SER A 327 34.91 10.49 7.03
C SER A 327 35.00 11.86 7.69
N ILE A 328 35.53 11.91 8.92
CA ILE A 328 35.74 13.16 9.65
C ILE A 328 37.26 13.40 9.71
N ASP A 329 37.76 14.40 8.99
CA ASP A 329 39.17 14.81 9.07
C ASP A 329 39.43 15.50 10.42
N VAL A 330 39.86 14.71 11.40
CA VAL A 330 40.19 15.19 12.75
C VAL A 330 41.40 16.12 12.75
N GLU A 331 42.32 15.98 11.79
CA GLU A 331 43.58 16.72 11.75
C GLU A 331 43.47 18.16 11.21
N GLN A 332 42.36 18.55 10.56
CA GLN A 332 42.20 19.88 9.96
C GLN A 332 40.98 20.68 10.45
N GLY A 333 40.11 20.12 11.30
CA GLY A 333 38.85 20.75 11.71
C GLY A 333 38.89 21.46 13.08
N GLU A 334 38.88 22.79 13.10
CA GLU A 334 38.50 23.57 14.30
C GLU A 334 36.97 23.50 14.53
N GLY A 335 36.52 23.34 15.79
CA GLY A 335 35.10 23.43 16.17
C GLY A 335 34.32 22.10 16.18
N ASP A 336 33.16 22.07 15.50
CA ASP A 336 32.16 20.99 15.56
C ASP A 336 32.68 19.61 15.11
N THR A 337 33.68 19.59 14.22
CA THR A 337 34.32 18.37 13.68
C THR A 337 35.03 17.56 14.78
N SER A 338 35.68 18.25 15.73
CA SER A 338 36.34 17.63 16.88
C SER A 338 35.34 17.10 17.94
N ARG A 339 34.18 17.75 18.06
CA ARG A 339 33.10 17.33 18.98
C ARG A 339 32.35 16.10 18.46
N GLN A 340 32.20 15.97 17.14
CA GLN A 340 31.57 14.82 16.48
C GLN A 340 32.37 13.53 16.67
N ALA A 341 33.70 13.62 16.64
CA ALA A 341 34.57 12.46 16.89
C ALA A 341 34.36 11.84 18.28
N MET A 342 33.86 12.63 19.26
CA MET A 342 33.55 12.15 20.61
C MET A 342 32.35 11.20 20.67
N LEU A 343 31.53 11.13 19.61
CA LEU A 343 30.35 10.26 19.59
C LEU A 343 30.63 8.85 19.05
N PHE A 344 31.67 8.67 18.23
CA PHE A 344 32.00 7.39 17.62
C PHE A 344 32.17 6.23 18.62
N PRO A 345 32.76 6.42 19.82
CA PRO A 345 32.90 5.33 20.80
C PRO A 345 31.55 4.72 21.24
N PHE A 346 30.47 5.50 21.17
CA PHE A 346 29.14 5.09 21.60
C PHE A 346 28.32 4.44 20.48
N LEU A 347 28.80 4.46 19.24
CA LEU A 347 28.08 3.89 18.10
C LEU A 347 28.27 2.37 18.07
N GLY A 348 27.18 1.67 17.78
CA GLY A 348 27.15 0.23 17.61
C GLY A 348 27.29 -0.18 16.14
N GLN A 349 27.08 -1.47 15.90
CA GLN A 349 27.36 -2.14 14.63
C GLN A 349 26.32 -1.92 13.51
N SER A 350 25.23 -1.19 13.76
CA SER A 350 24.14 -1.03 12.80
C SER A 350 23.52 0.36 12.81
N MET A 351 23.09 0.81 11.64
CA MET A 351 22.30 2.01 11.45
C MET A 351 21.22 1.75 10.40
N ALA A 352 20.04 2.35 10.55
CA ALA A 352 18.98 2.29 9.56
C ALA A 352 18.45 3.66 9.15
N SER A 353 18.17 3.80 7.85
CA SER A 353 17.25 4.79 7.28
C SER A 353 15.87 4.17 7.22
N VAL A 354 14.85 4.87 7.70
CA VAL A 354 13.45 4.45 7.62
C VAL A 354 12.63 5.61 7.09
N MET A 355 11.79 5.31 6.11
CA MET A 355 10.68 6.15 5.70
C MET A 355 9.43 5.54 6.28
N LEU A 356 8.92 6.11 7.37
CA LEU A 356 7.73 5.62 8.05
C LEU A 356 6.48 6.19 7.37
N TYR A 357 5.55 5.32 7.00
CA TYR A 357 4.26 5.73 6.47
C TYR A 357 3.26 5.96 7.61
N ALA A 358 2.56 7.08 7.53
CA ALA A 358 1.31 7.31 8.23
C ALA A 358 0.40 8.16 7.35
N PRO A 359 -0.94 7.98 7.40
CA PRO A 359 -1.84 8.82 6.62
C PRO A 359 -1.68 10.29 7.00
N GLY A 360 -1.70 11.17 6.00
CA GLY A 360 -1.46 12.60 6.17
C GLY A 360 -0.01 13.00 6.47
N MET A 361 0.91 12.03 6.64
CA MET A 361 2.34 12.31 6.83
C MET A 361 3.03 12.48 5.48
N SER A 362 3.69 13.61 5.29
CA SER A 362 4.46 13.87 4.07
C SER A 362 5.75 13.04 4.00
N TYR A 363 6.32 12.91 2.81
CA TYR A 363 7.64 12.30 2.61
C TYR A 363 8.74 12.95 3.46
N ALA A 364 8.66 14.26 3.71
CA ALA A 364 9.64 14.94 4.55
C ALA A 364 9.49 14.59 6.04
N GLU A 365 8.25 14.52 6.52
CA GLU A 365 7.93 14.24 7.92
C GLU A 365 8.18 12.78 8.32
N GLY A 366 8.04 11.85 7.37
CA GLY A 366 8.19 10.40 7.60
C GLY A 366 9.62 9.89 7.72
N LYS A 367 10.62 10.75 7.58
CA LYS A 367 12.03 10.37 7.70
C LYS A 367 12.41 10.08 9.15
N LEU A 368 12.98 8.89 9.37
CA LEU A 368 13.37 8.36 10.68
C LEU A 368 14.71 7.60 10.55
N SER A 369 15.67 7.89 11.41
CA SER A 369 16.92 7.14 11.56
C SER A 369 16.90 6.32 12.83
N LEU A 370 17.42 5.09 12.76
CA LEU A 370 17.70 4.26 13.93
C LEU A 370 19.19 4.04 14.00
N ILE A 371 19.80 4.29 15.16
CA ILE A 371 21.24 4.15 15.37
C ILE A 371 21.44 3.20 16.55
N HIS A 372 22.13 2.09 16.31
CA HIS A 372 22.57 1.21 17.39
C HIS A 372 23.63 1.92 18.23
N LEU A 373 23.52 1.83 19.54
CA LEU A 373 24.48 2.34 20.51
C LEU A 373 25.13 1.20 21.29
N SER A 374 26.46 1.21 21.37
CA SER A 374 27.24 0.31 22.23
C SER A 374 27.13 0.72 23.71
N GLU A 375 27.06 2.03 23.98
CA GLU A 375 26.98 2.60 25.33
C GLU A 375 25.90 3.71 25.38
N PRO A 376 24.60 3.34 25.44
CA PRO A 376 23.50 4.29 25.32
C PRO A 376 23.46 5.33 26.46
N GLU A 377 23.80 4.92 27.69
CA GLU A 377 23.87 5.82 28.84
C GLU A 377 25.02 6.84 28.68
N GLY A 378 26.17 6.39 28.20
CA GLY A 378 27.34 7.25 27.95
C GLY A 378 27.06 8.31 26.89
N LEU A 379 26.43 7.93 25.77
CA LEU A 379 26.00 8.90 24.75
C LEU A 379 25.02 9.91 25.34
N TRP A 380 24.07 9.45 26.13
CA TRP A 380 23.04 10.31 26.73
C TRP A 380 23.66 11.36 27.68
N GLU A 381 24.62 10.96 28.51
CA GLU A 381 25.37 11.87 29.37
C GLU A 381 26.16 12.90 28.55
N GLN A 382 26.85 12.44 27.49
CA GLN A 382 27.60 13.31 26.59
C GLN A 382 26.68 14.33 25.89
N MET A 383 25.54 13.91 25.35
CA MET A 383 24.57 14.79 24.66
C MET A 383 23.93 15.80 25.62
N ASN A 384 23.76 15.44 26.89
CA ASN A 384 23.17 16.32 27.91
C ASN A 384 24.21 17.16 28.67
N THR A 385 25.50 17.08 28.32
CA THR A 385 26.55 17.85 28.99
C THR A 385 26.42 19.34 28.69
N PRO A 386 26.14 20.20 29.69
CA PRO A 386 25.96 21.64 29.48
C PRO A 386 27.24 22.29 28.93
N GLY A 387 27.10 23.17 27.92
CA GLY A 387 28.22 23.90 27.33
C GLY A 387 29.12 23.08 26.39
N LEU A 388 28.88 21.78 26.23
CA LEU A 388 29.63 20.95 25.28
C LEU A 388 29.23 21.23 23.82
N TRP A 389 27.94 21.57 23.60
CA TRP A 389 27.35 21.66 22.25
C TRP A 389 26.91 23.07 21.81
N ASP A 390 26.77 24.04 22.72
CA ASP A 390 26.81 25.51 22.48
C ASP A 390 26.73 26.28 23.83
N GLU A 391 27.12 27.57 23.88
CA GLU A 391 27.12 28.38 25.12
C GLU A 391 25.75 29.01 25.48
N GLN A 392 24.74 28.96 24.58
CA GLN A 392 23.50 29.75 24.74
C GLN A 392 22.17 29.00 24.93
N ASP A 393 22.07 27.67 24.84
CA ASP A 393 20.79 26.98 25.08
C ASP A 393 20.95 25.57 25.67
N ALA A 394 19.94 25.12 26.43
CA ALA A 394 19.86 23.75 26.95
C ALA A 394 19.94 22.74 25.80
N SER A 395 20.89 21.79 25.84
CA SER A 395 21.22 20.92 24.70
C SER A 395 20.10 20.00 24.21
N LEU A 396 19.07 19.79 25.04
CA LEU A 396 17.91 18.95 24.77
C LEU A 396 16.64 19.58 25.36
N LEU A 397 15.62 19.82 24.54
CA LEU A 397 14.30 20.28 25.00
C LEU A 397 13.31 19.11 25.02
N PRO A 398 12.68 18.78 26.16
CA PRO A 398 11.63 17.77 26.20
C PRO A 398 10.37 18.30 25.50
N ILE A 399 9.89 17.60 24.48
CA ILE A 399 8.76 18.01 23.65
C ILE A 399 7.48 17.24 24.00
N ASP A 400 7.60 15.92 24.16
CA ASP A 400 6.46 15.04 24.46
C ASP A 400 6.95 13.80 25.22
N THR A 401 6.03 12.98 25.71
CA THR A 401 6.31 11.69 26.33
C THR A 401 5.33 10.64 25.83
N VAL A 402 5.88 9.52 25.36
CA VAL A 402 5.13 8.37 24.84
C VAL A 402 5.46 7.18 25.71
N PHE A 403 4.45 6.64 26.38
CA PHE A 403 4.59 5.69 27.50
C PHE A 403 5.46 6.29 28.62
N ASP A 404 6.73 5.90 28.69
CA ASP A 404 7.76 6.35 29.63
C ASP A 404 9.02 6.88 28.89
N ARG A 405 8.94 7.06 27.57
CA ARG A 405 10.02 7.58 26.74
C ARG A 405 9.77 9.04 26.41
N VAL A 406 10.70 9.89 26.81
CA VAL A 406 10.66 11.32 26.49
C VAL A 406 11.18 11.52 25.08
N ILE A 407 10.43 12.27 24.27
CA ILE A 407 10.87 12.75 22.95
C ILE A 407 11.51 14.11 23.18
N TRP A 408 12.77 14.24 22.78
CA TRP A 408 13.55 15.45 22.91
C TRP A 408 13.72 16.11 21.55
N GLN A 409 13.81 17.43 21.51
CA GLN A 409 14.31 18.15 20.34
C GLN A 409 15.79 18.43 20.53
N PHE A 410 16.61 17.97 19.60
CA PHE A 410 18.05 18.22 19.58
C PHE A 410 18.30 19.60 18.94
N ILE A 411 18.96 20.50 19.66
CA ILE A 411 19.12 21.91 19.25
C ILE A 411 20.39 22.19 18.40
N PRO A 412 21.55 21.56 18.65
CA PRO A 412 22.74 21.78 17.83
C PRO A 412 22.58 21.14 16.43
N SER A 413 22.69 21.95 15.37
CA SER A 413 22.17 21.57 14.06
C SER A 413 23.06 20.72 13.13
N GLY A 414 24.27 20.34 13.56
CA GLY A 414 25.18 19.53 12.75
C GLY A 414 25.30 18.06 13.15
N LEU A 415 25.11 17.74 14.43
CA LEU A 415 25.57 16.47 15.01
C LEU A 415 24.78 15.26 14.52
N VAL A 416 23.47 15.27 14.76
CA VAL A 416 22.56 14.20 14.35
C VAL A 416 22.44 14.19 12.83
N ASN A 417 22.49 15.35 12.17
CA ASN A 417 22.46 15.41 10.71
C ASN A 417 23.70 14.72 10.10
N ASN A 418 24.88 14.89 10.66
CA ASN A 418 26.09 14.20 10.21
C ASN A 418 26.07 12.70 10.50
N LEU A 419 25.61 12.27 11.69
CA LEU A 419 25.41 10.86 12.01
C LEU A 419 24.44 10.18 11.04
N THR A 420 23.37 10.89 10.67
CA THR A 420 22.36 10.41 9.71
C THR A 420 22.73 10.72 8.25
N ARG A 421 23.94 11.21 7.96
CA ARG A 421 24.42 11.55 6.60
C ARG A 421 23.46 12.47 5.83
N GLY A 422 22.98 13.54 6.45
CA GLY A 422 22.11 14.51 5.78
C GLY A 422 20.67 14.01 5.58
N MET A 423 20.27 12.89 6.18
CA MET A 423 18.97 12.27 5.90
C MET A 423 17.82 13.13 6.41
N LEU A 424 17.99 13.69 7.60
CA LEU A 424 16.97 14.49 8.26
C LEU A 424 17.00 15.91 7.65
N PRO A 425 15.86 16.40 7.12
CA PRO A 425 15.79 17.71 6.49
C PRO A 425 15.87 18.84 7.53
N GLU A 426 15.54 18.53 8.77
CA GLU A 426 15.53 19.48 9.88
C GLU A 426 16.92 19.60 10.50
N GLU A 427 17.35 20.85 10.69
CA GLU A 427 18.51 21.20 11.50
C GLU A 427 18.32 20.76 12.97
N ARG A 428 17.08 20.57 13.45
CA ARG A 428 16.79 20.23 14.85
C ARG A 428 15.92 18.98 14.97
N PRO A 429 16.49 17.77 14.83
CA PRO A 429 15.72 16.54 14.81
C PRO A 429 15.14 16.19 16.18
N PHE A 430 14.11 15.36 16.15
CA PHE A 430 13.48 14.83 17.36
C PHE A 430 14.07 13.47 17.69
N VAL A 431 14.51 13.28 18.93
CA VAL A 431 15.22 12.07 19.35
C VAL A 431 14.55 11.40 20.54
N ALA A 432 14.60 10.07 20.54
CA ALA A 432 14.18 9.24 21.67
C ALA A 432 15.10 8.02 21.77
N LEU A 433 15.43 7.62 23.01
CA LEU A 433 16.21 6.41 23.26
C LEU A 433 15.26 5.27 23.61
N GLN A 434 15.37 4.15 22.90
CA GLN A 434 14.65 2.91 23.19
C GLN A 434 15.67 1.77 23.28
N ASP A 435 15.86 1.25 24.50
CA ASP A 435 16.89 0.25 24.81
C ASP A 435 18.29 0.72 24.38
N SER A 436 18.95 0.04 23.43
CA SER A 436 20.24 0.44 22.84
C SER A 436 20.09 1.15 21.49
N VAL A 437 18.89 1.62 21.13
CA VAL A 437 18.62 2.25 19.83
C VAL A 437 18.20 3.70 20.00
N LEU A 438 18.95 4.61 19.39
CA LEU A 438 18.56 6.00 19.25
C LEU A 438 17.66 6.16 18.02
N LEU A 439 16.43 6.61 18.23
CA LEU A 439 15.52 7.02 17.18
C LEU A 439 15.71 8.53 16.94
N ALA A 440 15.92 8.94 15.68
CA ALA A 440 16.03 10.33 15.28
C ALA A 440 15.09 10.61 14.09
N GLY A 441 14.03 11.38 14.31
CA GLY A 441 12.99 11.66 13.33
C GLY A 441 12.94 13.13 12.90
N ALA A 442 12.40 13.36 11.69
CA ALA A 442 12.18 14.70 11.15
C ALA A 442 11.02 15.45 11.84
N SER A 443 10.15 14.75 12.58
CA SER A 443 9.04 15.34 13.33
C SER A 443 8.82 14.62 14.67
N PRO A 444 8.19 15.24 15.68
CA PRO A 444 7.80 14.52 16.90
C PRO A 444 6.83 13.38 16.57
N GLN A 445 6.01 13.58 15.54
CA GLN A 445 4.98 12.66 15.09
C GLN A 445 5.58 11.33 14.60
N VAL A 446 6.64 11.37 13.78
CA VAL A 446 7.26 10.14 13.26
C VAL A 446 7.96 9.34 14.36
N VAL A 447 8.62 10.02 15.31
CA VAL A 447 9.26 9.37 16.47
C VAL A 447 8.20 8.72 17.36
N LYS A 448 7.10 9.42 17.64
CA LYS A 448 5.97 8.89 18.41
C LYS A 448 5.36 7.65 17.76
N GLN A 449 5.12 7.69 16.45
CA GLN A 449 4.59 6.54 15.71
C GLN A 449 5.53 5.34 15.76
N ALA A 450 6.84 5.57 15.60
CA ALA A 450 7.84 4.51 15.71
C ALA A 450 7.87 3.89 17.11
N LEU A 451 7.92 4.69 18.18
CA LEU A 451 7.90 4.20 19.56
C LEU A 451 6.64 3.38 19.87
N MET A 452 5.47 3.79 19.37
CA MET A 452 4.22 3.03 19.53
C MET A 452 4.29 1.66 18.84
N GLN A 453 4.74 1.62 17.59
CA GLN A 453 4.85 0.36 16.86
C GLN A 453 5.89 -0.59 17.50
N ILE A 454 7.03 -0.07 17.95
CA ILE A 454 8.03 -0.86 18.69
C ILE A 454 7.43 -1.43 19.98
N TYR A 455 6.75 -0.60 20.77
CA TYR A 455 6.14 -1.02 22.04
C TYR A 455 5.10 -2.13 21.85
N TYR A 456 4.26 -2.04 20.81
CA TYR A 456 3.25 -3.06 20.50
C TYR A 456 3.79 -4.27 19.73
N GLY A 457 5.09 -4.29 19.39
CA GLY A 457 5.71 -5.37 18.61
C GLY A 457 5.31 -5.39 17.15
N GLN A 458 4.81 -4.27 16.61
CA GLN A 458 4.51 -4.06 15.18
C GLN A 458 5.79 -3.63 14.46
N VAL A 459 6.76 -4.54 14.41
CA VAL A 459 8.09 -4.32 13.83
C VAL A 459 8.39 -5.39 12.79
N VAL A 460 9.23 -5.03 11.82
CA VAL A 460 9.54 -5.88 10.66
C VAL A 460 10.07 -7.26 11.08
N GLY A 461 10.91 -7.33 12.11
CA GLY A 461 11.48 -8.58 12.63
C GLY A 461 10.45 -9.56 13.21
N LYS A 462 9.29 -9.06 13.67
CA LYS A 462 8.20 -9.86 14.26
C LYS A 462 7.06 -10.14 13.30
N GLU A 463 7.08 -9.54 12.12
CA GLU A 463 6.07 -9.74 11.09
C GLU A 463 6.49 -10.92 10.20
N PRO A 464 5.80 -12.08 10.23
CA PRO A 464 6.26 -13.27 9.50
C PRO A 464 6.44 -13.00 8.01
N ARG A 465 5.47 -12.33 7.37
CA ARG A 465 5.55 -11.98 5.95
C ARG A 465 6.79 -11.15 5.59
N LEU A 466 7.23 -10.25 6.46
CA LEU A 466 8.38 -9.39 6.16
C LEU A 466 9.70 -10.04 6.59
N SER A 467 9.72 -10.69 7.74
CA SER A 467 10.92 -11.32 8.30
C SER A 467 11.38 -12.54 7.50
N GLU A 468 10.46 -13.35 6.97
CA GLU A 468 10.78 -14.53 6.17
C GLU A 468 11.54 -14.17 4.89
N ASP A 469 11.22 -13.03 4.26
CA ASP A 469 11.88 -12.58 3.03
C ASP A 469 13.36 -12.25 3.22
N PHE A 470 13.78 -11.90 4.43
CA PHE A 470 15.18 -11.58 4.72
C PHE A 470 15.92 -12.75 5.39
N ILE A 471 15.30 -13.37 6.40
CA ILE A 471 15.95 -14.33 7.30
C ILE A 471 16.21 -15.67 6.62
N PHE A 472 15.31 -16.14 5.73
CA PHE A 472 15.54 -17.39 5.00
C PHE A 472 16.49 -17.24 3.82
N GLN A 473 16.77 -16.01 3.38
CA GLN A 473 17.67 -15.75 2.26
C GLN A 473 19.13 -15.72 2.71
N GLN A 474 19.45 -14.90 3.72
CA GLN A 474 20.71 -14.98 4.47
C GLN A 474 20.56 -14.46 5.91
N PRO A 475 21.10 -15.17 6.92
CA PRO A 475 21.00 -14.76 8.32
C PRO A 475 21.83 -13.51 8.66
N ALA A 476 22.78 -13.11 7.80
CA ALA A 476 23.63 -11.96 8.00
C ALA A 476 23.83 -11.20 6.69
N SER A 477 23.89 -9.86 6.77
CA SER A 477 24.20 -8.99 5.64
C SER A 477 24.93 -7.72 6.06
N ASN A 478 25.63 -7.09 5.12
CA ASN A 478 26.19 -5.75 5.31
C ASN A 478 25.15 -4.68 4.97
N LEU A 479 24.31 -4.95 3.96
CA LEU A 479 23.27 -4.06 3.52
C LEU A 479 21.94 -4.81 3.40
N LEU A 480 20.87 -4.17 3.85
CA LEU A 480 19.50 -4.65 3.69
C LEU A 480 18.59 -3.52 3.25
N TYR A 481 17.79 -3.75 2.23
CA TYR A 481 16.86 -2.77 1.69
C TYR A 481 15.47 -3.36 1.55
N MET A 482 14.48 -2.52 1.84
CA MET A 482 13.09 -2.80 1.58
C MET A 482 12.40 -1.56 1.04
N VAL A 483 11.58 -1.73 0.03
CA VAL A 483 10.63 -0.73 -0.44
C VAL A 483 9.25 -1.36 -0.48
N ASN A 484 8.35 -0.88 0.37
CA ASN A 484 6.91 -1.13 0.28
C ASN A 484 6.34 -0.17 -0.76
N ILE A 485 6.07 -0.71 -1.95
CA ILE A 485 5.68 0.07 -3.12
C ILE A 485 4.34 0.78 -2.90
N PRO A 486 3.29 0.16 -2.32
CA PRO A 486 2.06 0.85 -1.96
C PRO A 486 2.28 2.06 -1.06
N TYR A 487 2.97 1.89 0.07
CA TYR A 487 3.16 2.96 1.04
C TYR A 487 4.04 4.08 0.50
N LEU A 488 5.14 3.74 -0.17
CA LEU A 488 6.02 4.73 -0.78
C LEU A 488 5.29 5.52 -1.86
N SER A 489 4.50 4.85 -2.70
CA SER A 489 3.76 5.48 -3.80
C SER A 489 2.77 6.52 -3.31
N GLU A 490 2.08 6.26 -2.19
CA GLU A 490 1.18 7.24 -1.56
C GLU A 490 1.95 8.48 -1.08
N MET A 491 3.12 8.28 -0.45
CA MET A 491 3.94 9.38 0.10
C MET A 491 4.61 10.24 -0.98
N VAL A 492 4.99 9.64 -2.11
CA VAL A 492 5.72 10.30 -3.20
C VAL A 492 4.85 10.61 -4.42
N LYS A 493 3.53 10.34 -4.35
CA LYS A 493 2.53 10.61 -5.40
C LYS A 493 2.71 11.98 -6.08
N PRO A 494 2.95 13.09 -5.35
CA PRO A 494 3.14 14.41 -5.97
C PRO A 494 4.42 14.55 -6.80
N THR A 495 5.38 13.65 -6.64
CA THR A 495 6.75 13.75 -7.19
C THR A 495 7.04 12.80 -8.34
N TRP A 496 6.07 11.95 -8.71
CA TRP A 496 6.20 11.14 -9.91
C TRP A 496 6.26 12.01 -11.16
N LYS A 497 7.07 11.60 -12.13
CA LYS A 497 7.02 12.21 -13.47
C LYS A 497 5.66 11.93 -14.09
N GLU A 498 5.17 12.90 -14.87
CA GLU A 498 3.83 12.91 -15.48
C GLU A 498 3.46 11.60 -16.20
N GLY A 499 4.42 10.94 -16.86
CA GLY A 499 4.20 9.66 -17.53
C GLY A 499 3.81 8.52 -16.59
N ILE A 500 4.50 8.41 -15.44
CA ILE A 500 4.19 7.38 -14.44
C ILE A 500 2.96 7.75 -13.63
N ARG A 501 2.75 9.04 -13.34
CA ARG A 501 1.55 9.52 -12.65
C ARG A 501 0.28 9.11 -13.40
N ARG A 502 0.22 9.34 -14.72
CA ARG A 502 -0.93 8.93 -15.56
C ARG A 502 -1.14 7.43 -15.60
N LEU A 503 -0.05 6.66 -15.57
CA LEU A 503 -0.10 5.20 -15.53
C LEU A 503 -0.71 4.69 -14.20
N LEU A 504 -0.27 5.24 -13.08
CA LEU A 504 -0.82 4.92 -11.75
C LEU A 504 -2.29 5.35 -11.63
N GLU A 505 -2.67 6.49 -12.19
CA GLU A 505 -4.06 6.95 -12.27
C GLU A 505 -4.95 6.03 -13.13
N GLN A 506 -4.40 5.39 -14.17
CA GLN A 506 -5.11 4.44 -15.04
C GLN A 506 -5.32 3.06 -14.40
N ILE A 507 -4.38 2.60 -13.57
CA ILE A 507 -4.47 1.33 -12.84
C ILE A 507 -5.52 1.42 -11.70
N GLY A 508 -5.81 2.64 -11.23
CA GLY A 508 -6.79 2.93 -10.18
C GLY A 508 -6.11 3.13 -8.82
N GLU A 509 -6.58 4.11 -8.05
CA GLU A 509 -5.99 4.42 -6.74
C GLU A 509 -6.10 3.22 -5.78
N GLY A 510 -4.97 2.86 -5.16
CA GLY A 510 -4.90 1.78 -4.19
C GLY A 510 -4.77 0.37 -4.77
N ILE A 511 -4.71 0.20 -6.09
CA ILE A 511 -4.39 -1.07 -6.75
C ILE A 511 -2.93 -0.99 -7.17
N TYR A 512 -2.04 -1.34 -6.25
CA TYR A 512 -0.62 -1.48 -6.56
C TYR A 512 -0.36 -2.93 -6.93
N PRO A 513 -0.04 -3.22 -8.20
CA PRO A 513 0.29 -4.59 -8.61
C PRO A 513 1.46 -5.14 -7.77
N LEU A 514 2.54 -4.37 -7.77
CA LEU A 514 3.73 -4.69 -7.00
C LEU A 514 3.52 -4.37 -5.52
N ASP A 515 3.92 -5.30 -4.67
CA ASP A 515 3.87 -5.15 -3.22
C ASP A 515 5.19 -4.60 -2.68
N ARG A 516 6.28 -5.36 -2.91
CA ARG A 516 7.54 -5.07 -2.24
C ARG A 516 8.76 -5.39 -3.09
N LEU A 517 9.75 -4.51 -3.01
CA LEU A 517 11.10 -4.76 -3.49
C LEU A 517 12.02 -4.96 -2.29
N THR A 518 12.77 -6.05 -2.26
CA THR A 518 13.83 -6.26 -1.26
C THR A 518 15.18 -6.41 -1.94
N ALA A 519 16.24 -5.98 -1.26
CA ALA A 519 17.60 -6.24 -1.70
C ALA A 519 18.53 -6.46 -0.51
N GLN A 520 19.38 -7.46 -0.58
CA GLN A 520 20.36 -7.81 0.45
C GLN A 520 21.74 -7.95 -0.19
N PHE A 521 22.77 -7.40 0.46
CA PHE A 521 24.17 -7.52 0.01
C PHE A 521 25.08 -7.91 1.17
N SER A 522 25.92 -8.90 0.91
CA SER A 522 26.84 -9.49 1.90
C SER A 522 28.22 -9.65 1.29
N ALA A 523 29.22 -9.06 1.94
CA ALA A 523 30.59 -9.08 1.49
C ALA A 523 31.08 -10.53 1.30
N HIS A 524 31.76 -10.76 0.19
CA HIS A 524 32.36 -12.02 -0.21
C HIS A 524 33.80 -11.79 -0.69
N ARG A 525 34.51 -12.86 -1.07
CA ARG A 525 35.92 -12.77 -1.46
C ARG A 525 36.12 -12.03 -2.78
N GLY A 526 37.21 -11.27 -2.87
CA GLY A 526 37.68 -10.67 -4.13
C GLY A 526 36.89 -9.45 -4.59
N GLY A 527 36.30 -8.68 -3.67
CA GLY A 527 35.46 -7.52 -4.00
C GLY A 527 34.09 -7.91 -4.57
N LEU A 528 33.67 -9.16 -4.39
CA LEU A 528 32.33 -9.61 -4.73
C LEU A 528 31.43 -9.52 -3.50
N PHE A 529 30.16 -9.22 -3.73
CA PHE A 529 29.10 -9.22 -2.73
C PHE A 529 28.07 -10.23 -3.18
N PHE A 530 27.77 -11.22 -2.35
CA PHE A 530 26.60 -12.04 -2.61
C PHE A 530 25.36 -11.17 -2.45
N SER A 531 24.45 -11.25 -3.40
CA SER A 531 23.26 -10.41 -3.41
C SER A 531 22.00 -11.19 -3.76
N ASN A 532 20.94 -10.86 -3.04
CA ASN A 532 19.58 -11.30 -3.32
C ASN A 532 18.71 -10.07 -3.54
N VAL A 533 17.93 -10.08 -4.61
CA VAL A 533 16.92 -9.06 -4.90
C VAL A 533 15.61 -9.79 -5.17
N SER A 534 14.54 -9.43 -4.48
CA SER A 534 13.21 -9.99 -4.72
C SER A 534 12.19 -8.89 -5.01
N LEU A 535 11.31 -9.15 -5.97
CA LEU A 535 10.16 -8.32 -6.27
C LEU A 535 8.89 -9.16 -6.06
N HIS A 536 8.10 -8.77 -5.09
CA HIS A 536 6.85 -9.42 -4.70
C HIS A 536 5.65 -8.69 -5.33
N SER A 537 4.65 -9.45 -5.73
CA SER A 537 3.34 -8.97 -6.16
C SER A 537 2.27 -9.21 -5.10
N GLN A 538 1.15 -8.50 -5.19
CA GLN A 538 0.09 -8.61 -4.18
C GLN A 538 -0.60 -9.97 -4.16
N GLY A 539 -0.49 -10.80 -5.20
CA GLY A 539 -1.16 -12.10 -5.25
C GLY A 539 -2.70 -12.01 -5.24
N GLY A 540 -3.37 -12.97 -5.88
CA GLY A 540 -4.83 -13.02 -5.90
C GLY A 540 -5.42 -13.27 -4.50
N GLU A 541 -6.35 -12.41 -4.10
CA GLU A 541 -7.32 -12.53 -3.00
C GLU A 541 -6.83 -12.39 -1.53
N ALA A 542 -5.55 -12.61 -1.20
CA ALA A 542 -5.08 -12.58 0.21
C ALA A 542 -4.27 -11.32 0.63
N SER A 543 -4.03 -10.39 -0.29
CA SER A 543 -3.33 -9.12 -0.03
C SER A 543 -4.10 -7.89 -0.51
N ARG A 544 -5.43 -7.91 -0.34
CA ARG A 544 -6.16 -6.64 -0.25
C ARG A 544 -5.74 -6.00 1.07
N LEU A 545 -4.74 -5.11 1.01
CA LEU A 545 -4.31 -4.26 2.11
C LEU A 545 -5.53 -3.75 2.88
N HIS A 546 -5.86 -4.42 3.99
CA HIS A 546 -6.47 -3.75 5.10
C HIS A 546 -5.43 -2.70 5.48
N ARG A 547 -5.62 -1.43 5.13
CA ARG A 547 -4.78 -0.33 5.64
C ARG A 547 -5.11 -0.17 7.13
N HIS A 548 -4.72 -1.18 7.92
CA HIS A 548 -4.76 -1.19 9.36
C HIS A 548 -3.85 -0.04 9.81
N LEU A 549 -4.45 0.98 10.41
CA LEU A 549 -3.70 2.14 10.88
C LEU A 549 -3.04 1.84 12.20
N TRP A 550 -3.82 1.35 13.14
CA TRP A 550 -3.38 0.95 14.46
C TRP A 550 -4.49 0.16 15.15
N GLU A 551 -4.09 -0.55 16.19
CA GLU A 551 -4.99 -1.22 17.13
C GLU A 551 -4.58 -0.86 18.56
N LEU A 552 -5.55 -0.87 19.47
CA LEU A 552 -5.33 -0.68 20.90
C LEU A 552 -5.95 -1.87 21.63
N ARG A 553 -5.17 -2.51 22.49
CA ARG A 553 -5.66 -3.53 23.42
C ARG A 553 -6.30 -2.88 24.64
N LEU A 554 -7.57 -3.21 24.90
CA LEU A 554 -8.34 -2.84 26.09
C LEU A 554 -8.03 -3.80 27.25
N ASP A 555 -8.45 -3.46 28.47
CA ASP A 555 -8.20 -4.33 29.65
C ASP A 555 -8.95 -5.67 29.56
N THR A 556 -10.06 -5.72 28.81
CA THR A 556 -10.86 -6.92 28.53
C THR A 556 -11.69 -6.72 27.26
N THR A 557 -12.50 -7.72 26.89
CA THR A 557 -13.37 -7.70 25.71
C THR A 557 -14.19 -6.42 25.62
N ALA A 558 -14.28 -5.83 24.44
CA ALA A 558 -15.09 -4.66 24.17
C ALA A 558 -16.59 -4.99 24.35
N HIS A 559 -17.27 -4.19 25.18
CA HIS A 559 -18.72 -4.26 25.35
C HIS A 559 -19.43 -3.47 24.25
N THR A 560 -19.06 -2.20 24.06
CA THR A 560 -19.66 -1.32 23.05
C THR A 560 -18.90 -1.36 21.73
N PRO A 561 -19.53 -1.01 20.61
CA PRO A 561 -18.77 -0.55 19.45
C PRO A 561 -17.99 0.73 19.79
N PRO A 562 -16.96 1.09 19.01
CA PRO A 562 -16.28 2.36 19.17
C PRO A 562 -17.13 3.50 18.61
N PHE A 563 -17.13 4.63 19.32
CA PHE A 563 -17.84 5.84 18.93
C PHE A 563 -16.84 6.97 18.68
N GLY A 564 -16.84 7.49 17.45
CA GLY A 564 -16.06 8.68 17.12
C GLY A 564 -16.66 9.97 17.69
N MET A 565 -15.86 10.74 18.42
CA MET A 565 -16.26 11.94 19.15
C MET A 565 -15.47 13.15 18.69
N LYS A 566 -16.12 14.31 18.58
CA LYS A 566 -15.42 15.56 18.29
C LYS A 566 -14.75 16.11 19.55
N ASN A 567 -13.46 16.36 19.49
CA ASN A 567 -12.75 17.21 20.42
C ASN A 567 -13.18 18.66 20.18
N HIS A 568 -13.83 19.29 21.15
CA HIS A 568 -14.33 20.66 21.01
C HIS A 568 -13.24 21.74 21.14
N VAL A 569 -12.01 21.36 21.54
CA VAL A 569 -10.89 22.30 21.70
C VAL A 569 -10.22 22.58 20.36
N ASP A 570 -9.87 21.54 19.61
CA ASP A 570 -9.14 21.64 18.34
C ASP A 570 -9.93 21.11 17.12
N GLY A 571 -11.13 20.58 17.36
CA GLY A 571 -12.00 19.99 16.34
C GLY A 571 -11.66 18.55 15.94
N SER A 572 -10.52 18.00 16.39
CA SER A 572 -10.06 16.65 16.01
C SER A 572 -11.00 15.57 16.49
N MET A 573 -10.87 14.35 15.96
CA MET A 573 -11.69 13.23 16.41
C MET A 573 -10.97 12.39 17.48
N GLU A 574 -11.75 11.91 18.43
CA GLU A 574 -11.37 10.98 19.51
C GLU A 574 -12.29 9.76 19.45
N ILE A 575 -11.96 8.71 20.17
CA ILE A 575 -12.70 7.45 20.15
C ILE A 575 -13.07 7.08 21.57
N VAL A 576 -14.36 6.77 21.77
CA VAL A 576 -14.90 6.27 23.02
C VAL A 576 -15.29 4.82 22.86
N VAL A 577 -14.92 3.98 23.83
CA VAL A 577 -15.31 2.56 23.88
C VAL A 577 -15.45 2.13 25.35
N GLN A 578 -16.31 1.16 25.64
CA GLN A 578 -16.41 0.52 26.94
C GLN A 578 -16.08 -0.97 26.84
N ASP A 579 -15.38 -1.50 27.83
CA ASP A 579 -15.15 -2.94 27.98
C ASP A 579 -16.23 -3.63 28.85
N VAL A 580 -16.21 -4.97 28.90
CA VAL A 580 -17.18 -5.78 29.68
C VAL A 580 -17.03 -5.67 31.20
N ASN A 581 -15.92 -5.11 31.70
CA ASN A 581 -15.76 -4.78 33.12
C ASN A 581 -16.39 -3.43 33.49
N GLY A 582 -16.96 -2.72 32.50
CA GLY A 582 -17.56 -1.41 32.70
C GLY A 582 -16.56 -0.26 32.68
N THR A 583 -15.33 -0.49 32.23
CA THR A 583 -14.33 0.57 32.06
C THR A 583 -14.62 1.34 30.78
N PHE A 584 -14.77 2.65 30.89
CA PHE A 584 -15.02 3.58 29.79
C PHE A 584 -13.72 4.29 29.41
N TYR A 585 -13.33 4.19 28.15
CA TYR A 585 -12.07 4.70 27.61
C TYR A 585 -12.33 5.91 26.72
N LEU A 586 -11.44 6.90 26.81
CA LEU A 586 -11.26 7.91 25.76
C LEU A 586 -9.88 7.73 25.15
N VAL A 587 -9.84 7.58 23.83
CA VAL A 587 -8.64 7.31 23.03
C VAL A 587 -8.49 8.42 22.00
N ASP A 588 -7.28 8.92 21.78
CA ASP A 588 -7.02 9.91 20.73
C ASP A 588 -6.99 9.27 19.33
N ARG A 589 -6.85 10.10 18.29
CA ARG A 589 -6.78 9.66 16.88
C ARG A 589 -5.60 8.75 16.53
N PHE A 590 -4.63 8.59 17.43
CA PHE A 590 -3.40 7.82 17.24
C PHE A 590 -3.34 6.57 18.14
N GLY A 591 -4.43 6.23 18.85
CA GLY A 591 -4.47 5.06 19.71
C GLY A 591 -3.95 5.29 21.13
N LYS A 592 -3.64 6.53 21.53
CA LYS A 592 -3.26 6.84 22.93
C LYS A 592 -4.51 6.92 23.79
N VAL A 593 -4.57 6.12 24.86
CA VAL A 593 -5.58 6.27 25.91
C VAL A 593 -5.35 7.60 26.64
N LEU A 594 -6.27 8.55 26.47
CA LEU A 594 -6.24 9.84 27.17
C LEU A 594 -6.62 9.66 28.65
N TRP A 595 -7.64 8.84 28.90
CA TRP A 595 -8.02 8.38 30.23
C TRP A 595 -8.93 7.16 30.10
N LYS A 596 -9.03 6.39 31.19
CA LYS A 596 -10.02 5.34 31.36
C LYS A 596 -10.63 5.41 32.74
N LYS A 597 -11.91 5.08 32.86
CA LYS A 597 -12.68 5.23 34.10
C LYS A 597 -13.73 4.14 34.25
N PRO A 598 -13.84 3.47 35.42
CA PRO A 598 -14.96 2.58 35.69
C PRO A 598 -16.25 3.38 35.83
N VAL A 599 -17.30 2.95 35.12
CA VAL A 599 -18.65 3.54 35.23
C VAL A 599 -19.64 2.52 35.77
N LYS A 600 -20.74 3.01 36.36
CA LYS A 600 -21.75 2.15 36.99
C LYS A 600 -22.63 1.49 35.94
N GLY A 601 -22.28 0.26 35.57
CA GLY A 601 -23.03 -0.59 34.64
C GLY A 601 -22.48 -0.54 33.21
N LEU A 602 -23.01 -1.43 32.38
CA LEU A 602 -22.68 -1.49 30.96
C LEU A 602 -23.51 -0.49 30.17
N VAL A 603 -22.86 0.23 29.26
CA VAL A 603 -23.49 1.20 28.37
C VAL A 603 -24.49 0.47 27.48
N ASN A 604 -25.71 0.98 27.42
CA ASN A 604 -26.80 0.39 26.63
C ASN A 604 -27.47 1.39 25.66
N SER A 605 -26.82 2.52 25.42
CA SER A 605 -27.21 3.52 24.42
C SER A 605 -26.03 3.88 23.53
N PRO A 606 -26.25 4.57 22.40
CA PRO A 606 -25.20 5.37 21.79
C PRO A 606 -24.59 6.34 22.82
N VAL A 607 -23.34 6.74 22.62
CA VAL A 607 -22.74 7.83 23.38
C VAL A 607 -22.97 9.13 22.61
N TYR A 608 -23.72 10.05 23.22
CA TYR A 608 -24.08 11.34 22.62
C TYR A 608 -23.13 12.44 23.10
N GLN A 609 -22.79 13.39 22.23
CA GLN A 609 -22.15 14.64 22.65
C GLN A 609 -23.20 15.74 22.85
N VAL A 610 -23.25 16.30 24.06
CA VAL A 610 -24.15 17.41 24.42
C VAL A 610 -23.34 18.59 24.94
N ASP A 611 -23.82 19.81 24.70
CA ASP A 611 -23.29 21.03 25.30
C ASP A 611 -24.28 21.52 26.36
N ARG A 612 -24.19 20.93 27.56
CA ARG A 612 -25.08 21.22 28.69
C ARG A 612 -25.06 22.71 29.07
N TYR A 613 -23.89 23.34 28.99
CA TYR A 613 -23.66 24.71 29.45
C TYR A 613 -23.83 25.76 28.37
N LYS A 614 -24.16 25.36 27.13
CA LYS A 614 -24.29 26.22 25.96
C LYS A 614 -23.05 27.09 25.70
N ASN A 615 -21.86 26.57 25.98
CA ASN A 615 -20.59 27.29 25.89
C ASN A 615 -19.63 26.72 24.83
N GLY A 616 -20.09 25.78 24.02
CA GLY A 616 -19.31 25.10 22.99
C GLY A 616 -18.46 23.94 23.52
N ARG A 617 -18.41 23.72 24.84
CA ARG A 617 -17.74 22.54 25.41
C ARG A 617 -18.68 21.36 25.35
N LEU A 618 -18.18 20.23 24.84
CA LEU A 618 -18.96 19.00 24.68
C LEU A 618 -18.73 18.02 25.84
N GLN A 619 -19.78 17.30 26.23
CA GLN A 619 -19.79 16.26 27.25
C GLN A 619 -20.38 14.97 26.68
N TYR A 620 -19.92 13.81 27.16
CA TYR A 620 -20.39 12.49 26.77
C TYR A 620 -21.60 12.09 27.63
N LEU A 621 -22.77 11.97 27.01
CA LEU A 621 -24.03 11.58 27.61
C LEU A 621 -24.41 10.17 27.15
N PHE A 622 -24.65 9.26 28.08
CA PHE A 622 -25.08 7.90 27.77
C PHE A 622 -25.85 7.30 28.96
N SER A 623 -26.54 6.19 28.72
CA SER A 623 -27.17 5.41 29.78
C SER A 623 -26.49 4.05 29.98
N THR A 624 -26.67 3.58 31.20
CA THR A 624 -26.65 2.16 31.58
C THR A 624 -28.07 1.80 32.02
N PRO A 625 -28.40 0.52 32.26
CA PRO A 625 -29.76 0.16 32.65
C PRO A 625 -30.33 0.97 33.82
N SER A 626 -29.49 1.31 34.81
CA SER A 626 -29.93 1.98 36.04
C SER A 626 -29.50 3.45 36.17
N HIS A 627 -28.58 3.95 35.35
CA HIS A 627 -28.02 5.30 35.51
C HIS A 627 -27.87 6.06 34.18
N LEU A 628 -28.11 7.37 34.26
CA LEU A 628 -27.73 8.35 33.26
C LEU A 628 -26.36 8.94 33.63
N HIS A 629 -25.40 8.88 32.71
CA HIS A 629 -24.04 9.38 32.91
C HIS A 629 -23.81 10.61 32.04
N LEU A 630 -23.09 11.60 32.58
CA LEU A 630 -22.64 12.77 31.84
C LEU A 630 -21.20 13.08 32.28
N ILE A 631 -20.25 12.87 31.38
CA ILE A 631 -18.81 12.95 31.64
C ILE A 631 -18.22 14.03 30.74
N ASP A 632 -17.37 14.90 31.28
CA ASP A 632 -16.65 15.88 30.46
C ASP A 632 -15.49 15.26 29.66
N ARG A 633 -14.89 16.03 28.74
CA ARG A 633 -13.76 15.56 27.93
C ARG A 633 -12.57 15.08 28.78
N ASN A 634 -12.40 15.59 29.99
CA ASN A 634 -11.28 15.24 30.87
C ASN A 634 -11.57 14.01 31.76
N GLY A 635 -12.68 13.31 31.53
CA GLY A 635 -13.06 12.11 32.28
C GLY A 635 -13.71 12.40 33.64
N LYS A 636 -14.01 13.67 33.94
CA LYS A 636 -14.66 14.05 35.20
C LYS A 636 -16.17 14.00 35.03
N ASP A 637 -16.86 13.49 36.06
CA ASP A 637 -18.32 13.55 36.09
C ASP A 637 -18.77 15.00 36.16
N VAL A 638 -19.74 15.33 35.32
CA VAL A 638 -20.36 16.64 35.30
C VAL A 638 -21.23 16.79 36.56
N GLU A 639 -21.30 18.00 37.13
CA GLU A 639 -22.00 18.24 38.39
C GLU A 639 -23.43 17.67 38.40
N GLY A 640 -23.71 16.82 39.38
CA GLY A 640 -24.99 16.14 39.56
C GLY A 640 -25.10 14.78 38.86
N PHE A 641 -24.04 14.29 38.21
CA PHE A 641 -23.98 12.98 37.54
C PHE A 641 -22.97 12.04 38.23
N PRO A 642 -23.11 10.71 38.04
CA PRO A 642 -24.23 10.03 37.38
C PRO A 642 -25.54 10.11 38.16
N LYS A 643 -26.67 10.05 37.45
CA LYS A 643 -28.02 10.08 38.03
C LYS A 643 -28.68 8.73 37.94
N ARG A 644 -29.22 8.24 39.06
CA ARG A 644 -30.06 7.03 39.05
C ARG A 644 -31.36 7.31 38.29
N LEU A 645 -31.72 6.42 37.38
CA LEU A 645 -33.00 6.48 36.66
C LEU A 645 -34.15 6.09 37.60
N SER A 646 -35.33 6.67 37.39
CA SER A 646 -36.51 6.36 38.23
C SER A 646 -37.10 4.98 37.95
N SER A 647 -36.79 4.42 36.78
CA SER A 647 -37.11 3.08 36.31
C SER A 647 -36.00 2.69 35.34
N GLU A 648 -35.57 1.43 35.35
CA GLU A 648 -34.45 0.97 34.53
C GLU A 648 -34.84 0.93 33.06
N THR A 649 -33.92 1.23 32.14
CA THR A 649 -34.17 1.13 30.70
C THR A 649 -33.31 0.02 30.10
N GLN A 650 -33.93 -0.94 29.41
CA GLN A 650 -33.18 -1.99 28.69
C GLN A 650 -32.76 -1.53 27.29
N THR A 651 -33.55 -0.66 26.66
CA THR A 651 -33.31 -0.17 25.30
C THR A 651 -32.42 1.07 25.24
N GLY A 652 -32.04 1.62 26.40
CA GLY A 652 -31.19 2.79 26.52
C GLY A 652 -31.96 4.11 26.41
N ILE A 653 -31.22 5.18 26.10
CA ILE A 653 -31.76 6.54 25.91
C ILE A 653 -31.69 6.98 24.46
N SER A 654 -32.55 7.93 24.10
CA SER A 654 -32.48 8.73 22.88
C SER A 654 -32.40 10.21 23.23
N VAL A 655 -31.55 10.96 22.52
CA VAL A 655 -31.36 12.39 22.73
C VAL A 655 -31.93 13.17 21.54
N VAL A 656 -32.81 14.14 21.81
CA VAL A 656 -33.44 14.98 20.79
C VAL A 656 -33.23 16.45 21.12
N ASP A 657 -32.78 17.22 20.13
CA ASP A 657 -32.75 18.68 20.15
C ASP A 657 -33.65 19.19 19.02
N TYR A 658 -34.90 19.53 19.36
CA TYR A 658 -35.94 19.80 18.35
C TYR A 658 -35.67 21.05 17.51
N GLU A 659 -35.08 22.08 18.12
CA GLU A 659 -34.91 23.41 17.51
C GLU A 659 -33.43 23.75 17.29
N ALA A 660 -32.53 22.78 17.48
CA ALA A 660 -31.08 22.97 17.43
C ALA A 660 -30.57 24.09 18.38
N ASP A 661 -31.29 24.33 19.48
CA ASP A 661 -31.01 25.38 20.46
C ASP A 661 -30.30 24.83 21.72
N ARG A 662 -29.81 23.59 21.64
CA ARG A 662 -29.16 22.83 22.72
C ARG A 662 -30.10 22.58 23.91
N ASN A 663 -31.41 22.59 23.69
CA ASN A 663 -32.42 22.26 24.69
C ASN A 663 -32.77 20.77 24.64
N TYR A 664 -31.80 19.93 25.00
CA TYR A 664 -31.90 18.49 24.83
C TYR A 664 -33.04 17.85 25.63
N ARG A 665 -33.65 16.83 25.03
CA ARG A 665 -34.62 15.92 25.63
C ARG A 665 -34.04 14.51 25.62
N ILE A 666 -34.01 13.89 26.77
CA ILE A 666 -33.49 12.54 27.00
C ILE A 666 -34.70 11.64 27.22
N LEU A 667 -34.99 10.81 26.22
CA LEU A 667 -36.16 9.94 26.19
C LEU A 667 -35.73 8.50 26.44
N PHE A 668 -36.46 7.76 27.26
CA PHE A 668 -36.23 6.33 27.48
C PHE A 668 -37.53 5.64 27.88
N VAL A 669 -37.57 4.32 27.70
CA VAL A 669 -38.68 3.49 28.18
C VAL A 669 -38.23 2.76 29.44
N GLY A 670 -38.99 2.88 30.51
CA GLY A 670 -38.76 2.15 31.74
C GLY A 670 -39.17 0.68 31.65
N ASP A 671 -38.66 -0.14 32.56
CA ASP A 671 -39.14 -1.49 32.85
C ASP A 671 -40.62 -1.52 33.29
N ASP A 672 -41.13 -0.38 33.77
CA ASP A 672 -42.54 -0.10 34.03
C ASP A 672 -43.36 0.23 32.77
N GLN A 673 -42.78 0.07 31.58
CA GLN A 673 -43.39 0.31 30.26
C GLN A 673 -43.78 1.77 30.01
N ARG A 674 -43.31 2.71 30.83
CA ARG A 674 -43.57 4.14 30.63
C ARG A 674 -42.46 4.83 29.87
N VAL A 675 -42.83 5.76 29.01
CA VAL A 675 -41.89 6.59 28.26
C VAL A 675 -41.57 7.84 29.08
N TYR A 676 -40.34 7.96 29.53
CA TYR A 676 -39.84 9.08 30.30
C TYR A 676 -39.21 10.15 29.39
N ASN A 677 -39.26 11.41 29.83
CA ASN A 677 -38.64 12.54 29.13
C ASN A 677 -37.93 13.45 30.15
N PHE A 678 -36.60 13.46 30.11
CA PHE A 678 -35.75 14.26 30.98
C PHE A 678 -35.07 15.41 30.23
N SER A 679 -34.77 16.49 30.93
CA SER A 679 -33.87 17.55 30.44
C SER A 679 -32.41 17.06 30.48
N VAL A 680 -31.50 17.83 29.86
CA VAL A 680 -30.05 17.59 29.93
C VAL A 680 -29.49 17.52 31.36
N ASP A 681 -30.17 18.13 32.33
CA ASP A 681 -29.83 18.05 33.76
C ASP A 681 -30.34 16.78 34.44
N GLY A 682 -30.92 15.83 33.69
CA GLY A 682 -31.53 14.61 34.19
C GLY A 682 -32.70 14.89 35.16
N ARG A 683 -33.52 15.89 34.85
CA ARG A 683 -34.77 16.21 35.57
C ARG A 683 -35.97 15.94 34.67
N ARG A 684 -37.09 15.47 35.22
CA ARG A 684 -38.34 15.30 34.46
C ARG A 684 -38.77 16.62 33.82
N VAL A 685 -39.12 16.57 32.53
CA VAL A 685 -39.63 17.73 31.80
C VAL A 685 -41.07 18.01 32.24
N GLY A 686 -41.35 19.25 32.65
CA GLY A 686 -42.69 19.69 33.03
C GLY A 686 -43.68 19.59 31.87
N GLY A 687 -44.89 19.09 32.15
CA GLY A 687 -45.95 18.94 31.15
C GLY A 687 -45.86 17.69 30.27
N TRP A 688 -44.90 16.80 30.53
CA TRP A 688 -44.84 15.48 29.90
C TRP A 688 -45.92 14.55 30.48
N LEU A 689 -46.71 13.91 29.61
CA LEU A 689 -47.87 13.09 30.00
C LEU A 689 -47.52 11.67 30.46
N LEU A 690 -46.25 11.26 30.35
CA LEU A 690 -45.75 9.95 30.79
C LEU A 690 -46.58 8.78 30.20
N PRO A 691 -46.61 8.64 28.85
CA PRO A 691 -47.40 7.59 28.22
C PRO A 691 -46.87 6.20 28.57
N GLU A 692 -47.77 5.22 28.52
CA GLU A 692 -47.53 3.81 28.87
C GLU A 692 -47.73 2.94 27.62
N LEU A 693 -46.89 1.92 27.46
CA LEU A 693 -46.99 0.90 26.42
C LEU A 693 -47.76 -0.32 26.95
N ASP A 694 -48.27 -1.16 26.06
CA ASP A 694 -48.99 -2.38 26.47
C ASP A 694 -48.02 -3.56 26.75
N GLN A 695 -46.79 -3.47 26.27
CA GLN A 695 -45.72 -4.47 26.38
C GLN A 695 -44.35 -3.78 26.51
N PRO A 696 -43.29 -4.51 26.94
CA PRO A 696 -41.92 -3.97 26.95
C PRO A 696 -41.51 -3.42 25.58
N ALA A 697 -40.66 -2.40 25.58
CA ALA A 697 -40.17 -1.81 24.34
C ALA A 697 -39.14 -2.70 23.65
N ALA A 698 -39.30 -2.92 22.34
CA ALA A 698 -38.34 -3.63 21.50
C ALA A 698 -37.14 -2.76 21.08
N SER A 699 -37.28 -1.44 21.15
CA SER A 699 -36.28 -0.48 20.69
C SER A 699 -36.29 0.82 21.49
N ALA A 700 -35.23 1.61 21.37
CA ALA A 700 -35.16 2.96 21.94
C ALA A 700 -36.19 3.88 21.28
N VAL A 701 -36.53 4.98 21.96
CA VAL A 701 -37.48 5.98 21.43
C VAL A 701 -36.92 6.60 20.14
N GLN A 702 -37.61 6.46 19.03
CA GLN A 702 -37.19 7.02 17.75
C GLN A 702 -37.82 8.40 17.53
N TYR A 703 -37.02 9.39 17.17
CA TYR A 703 -37.53 10.71 16.74
C TYR A 703 -37.66 10.74 15.21
N LEU A 704 -38.86 11.03 14.73
CA LEU A 704 -39.19 11.15 13.31
C LEU A 704 -39.87 12.49 13.04
N LYS A 705 -39.55 13.09 11.89
CA LYS A 705 -40.26 14.24 11.35
C LYS A 705 -40.97 13.83 10.06
N LEU A 706 -42.27 14.13 9.99
CA LEU A 706 -43.10 13.93 8.81
C LEU A 706 -43.87 15.24 8.54
N GLY A 707 -43.54 15.89 7.43
CA GLY A 707 -43.94 17.27 7.14
C GLY A 707 -43.46 18.23 8.24
N SER A 708 -44.40 18.99 8.81
CA SER A 708 -44.13 19.94 9.89
C SER A 708 -44.28 19.34 11.30
N ARG A 709 -44.58 18.04 11.41
CA ARG A 709 -44.93 17.39 12.68
C ARG A 709 -43.82 16.48 13.17
N ASP A 710 -43.61 16.53 14.49
CA ASP A 710 -42.68 15.68 15.23
C ASP A 710 -43.39 14.49 15.85
N TYR A 711 -42.80 13.31 15.65
CA TYR A 711 -43.27 12.04 16.17
C TYR A 711 -42.18 11.40 17.03
N LEU A 712 -42.55 11.01 18.24
CA LEU A 712 -41.75 10.12 19.08
C LEU A 712 -42.35 8.73 18.96
N VAL A 713 -41.62 7.81 18.35
CA VAL A 713 -42.08 6.48 18.01
C VAL A 713 -41.43 5.45 18.91
N VAL A 714 -42.23 4.56 19.47
CA VAL A 714 -41.75 3.40 20.23
C VAL A 714 -42.44 2.16 19.69
N VAL A 715 -41.70 1.07 19.50
CA VAL A 715 -42.25 -0.22 19.08
C VAL A 715 -42.14 -1.17 20.26
N ASP A 716 -43.25 -1.80 20.63
CA ASP A 716 -43.25 -2.84 21.68
C ASP A 716 -42.74 -4.18 21.15
N GLU A 717 -42.43 -5.12 22.05
CA GLU A 717 -41.97 -6.48 21.72
C GLU A 717 -43.00 -7.28 20.91
N GLY A 718 -44.28 -6.95 21.02
CA GLY A 718 -45.31 -7.52 20.18
C GLY A 718 -45.32 -6.94 18.76
N GLY A 719 -44.58 -5.88 18.44
CA GLY A 719 -44.55 -5.22 17.15
C GLY A 719 -45.56 -4.06 16.98
N LYS A 720 -46.21 -3.59 18.05
CA LYS A 720 -47.11 -2.43 17.99
C LYS A 720 -46.31 -1.13 18.06
N PRO A 721 -46.43 -0.23 17.07
CA PRO A 721 -45.84 1.09 17.18
C PRO A 721 -46.78 2.07 17.90
N TYR A 722 -46.19 2.96 18.68
CA TYR A 722 -46.85 4.05 19.39
C TYR A 722 -46.27 5.37 18.90
N PHE A 723 -47.13 6.31 18.52
CA PHE A 723 -46.72 7.62 17.99
C PHE A 723 -47.17 8.72 18.95
N PHE A 724 -46.20 9.37 19.60
CA PHE A 724 -46.43 10.46 20.55
C PHE A 724 -45.98 11.81 20.00
N ASP A 725 -46.56 12.89 20.51
CA ASP A 725 -46.07 14.25 20.30
C ASP A 725 -44.99 14.63 21.32
N ARG A 726 -44.48 15.87 21.23
CA ARG A 726 -43.45 16.40 22.15
C ARG A 726 -43.90 16.48 23.62
N ARG A 727 -45.21 16.32 23.91
CA ARG A 727 -45.79 16.28 25.27
C ARG A 727 -46.12 14.86 25.74
N GLY A 728 -45.90 13.85 24.89
CA GLY A 728 -46.21 12.45 25.21
C GLY A 728 -47.67 12.10 24.93
N LYS A 729 -48.42 12.98 24.26
CA LYS A 729 -49.81 12.68 23.86
C LYS A 729 -49.77 11.81 22.61
N ARG A 730 -50.60 10.75 22.59
CA ARG A 730 -50.79 9.91 21.42
C ARG A 730 -51.32 10.76 20.25
N ARG A 731 -50.60 10.74 19.12
CA ARG A 731 -50.95 11.50 17.91
C ARG A 731 -51.95 10.78 17.03
N MET A 732 -51.88 9.45 16.99
CA MET A 732 -52.72 8.64 16.10
C MET A 732 -53.00 7.25 16.70
N ASN A 733 -54.13 6.69 16.28
CA ASN A 733 -54.42 5.29 16.48
C ASN A 733 -53.79 4.50 15.33
N VAL A 734 -53.05 3.46 15.70
CA VAL A 734 -52.40 2.57 14.74
C VAL A 734 -53.32 1.36 14.54
N PRO A 735 -53.75 1.06 13.31
CA PRO A 735 -54.56 -0.13 13.03
C PRO A 735 -53.74 -1.41 13.19
N GLU A 736 -54.39 -2.54 13.50
CA GLU A 736 -53.73 -3.85 13.63
C GLU A 736 -52.98 -4.28 12.37
N ALA A 737 -53.39 -3.79 11.19
CA ALA A 737 -52.70 -4.06 9.92
C ALA A 737 -51.28 -3.45 9.86
N PHE A 738 -50.95 -2.47 10.71
CA PHE A 738 -49.61 -1.87 10.79
C PHE A 738 -48.78 -2.45 11.94
N ARG A 739 -48.68 -3.78 11.97
CA ARG A 739 -47.85 -4.52 12.93
C ARG A 739 -46.43 -4.66 12.39
N LEU A 740 -45.43 -4.28 13.16
CA LEU A 740 -44.04 -4.21 12.73
C LEU A 740 -43.26 -5.46 13.15
N ALA A 741 -42.23 -5.79 12.38
CA ALA A 741 -41.17 -6.67 12.85
C ALA A 741 -40.37 -5.93 13.95
N PRO A 742 -40.30 -6.44 15.19
CA PRO A 742 -39.58 -5.78 16.28
C PRO A 742 -38.11 -5.49 15.94
N ARG A 743 -37.51 -4.51 16.64
CA ARG A 743 -36.10 -4.08 16.49
C ARG A 743 -35.72 -3.43 15.15
N ASN A 744 -36.63 -3.38 14.18
CA ASN A 744 -36.43 -2.63 12.94
C ASN A 744 -36.88 -1.16 13.11
N PRO A 745 -36.17 -0.20 12.49
CA PRO A 745 -36.53 1.21 12.54
C PRO A 745 -37.78 1.53 11.71
N VAL A 746 -38.51 2.57 12.12
CA VAL A 746 -39.58 3.18 11.31
C VAL A 746 -38.99 4.36 10.53
N PHE A 747 -39.33 4.47 9.26
CA PHE A 747 -38.89 5.56 8.39
C PHE A 747 -40.05 6.46 8.01
N THR A 748 -39.75 7.68 7.57
CA THR A 748 -40.72 8.59 6.94
C THR A 748 -40.43 8.70 5.46
N LEU A 749 -41.45 8.85 4.60
CA LEU A 749 -41.26 9.08 3.18
C LEU A 749 -42.21 10.20 2.73
N GLU A 750 -41.63 11.24 2.14
CA GLU A 750 -42.34 12.40 1.61
C GLU A 750 -42.05 12.50 0.11
N GLN A 751 -43.04 12.17 -0.72
CA GLN A 751 -42.93 12.23 -2.17
C GLN A 751 -44.13 12.98 -2.75
N ARG A 752 -43.87 14.15 -3.36
CA ARG A 752 -44.92 15.07 -3.81
C ARG A 752 -45.86 15.40 -2.63
N GLU A 753 -47.15 15.10 -2.73
CA GLU A 753 -48.17 15.31 -1.69
C GLU A 753 -48.37 14.10 -0.75
N ARG A 754 -47.66 12.99 -1.00
CA ARG A 754 -47.80 11.75 -0.22
C ARG A 754 -46.82 11.71 0.95
N LYS A 755 -47.35 11.49 2.16
CA LYS A 755 -46.61 11.45 3.44
C LYS A 755 -46.95 10.18 4.18
N HIS A 756 -45.96 9.30 4.32
CA HIS A 756 -46.17 7.98 4.91
C HIS A 756 -45.04 7.61 5.86
N PHE A 757 -45.37 6.78 6.85
CA PHE A 757 -44.44 5.98 7.61
C PHE A 757 -44.17 4.68 6.85
N VAL A 758 -42.92 4.24 6.80
CA VAL A 758 -42.49 3.03 6.13
C VAL A 758 -41.75 2.15 7.12
N ALA A 759 -42.13 0.89 7.24
CA ALA A 759 -41.53 -0.03 8.20
C ALA A 759 -41.59 -1.48 7.70
N LEU A 760 -40.78 -2.34 8.31
CA LEU A 760 -40.83 -3.78 8.08
C LEU A 760 -41.95 -4.39 8.93
N GLY A 761 -42.81 -5.19 8.30
CA GLY A 761 -43.80 -6.03 8.95
C GLY A 761 -43.31 -7.48 9.13
N PRO A 762 -44.13 -8.34 9.75
CA PRO A 762 -43.89 -9.78 9.77
C PRO A 762 -43.69 -10.37 8.37
N GLU A 763 -42.96 -11.50 8.29
CA GLU A 763 -42.73 -12.25 7.05
C GLU A 763 -42.08 -11.42 5.91
N GLY A 764 -41.35 -10.35 6.25
CA GLY A 764 -40.64 -9.55 5.24
C GLY A 764 -41.49 -8.54 4.48
N THR A 765 -42.73 -8.30 4.91
CA THR A 765 -43.62 -7.34 4.25
C THR A 765 -43.15 -5.90 4.49
N VAL A 766 -43.23 -5.04 3.47
CA VAL A 766 -43.07 -3.60 3.66
C VAL A 766 -44.43 -2.98 3.89
N LEU A 767 -44.55 -2.25 4.99
CA LEU A 767 -45.78 -1.58 5.39
C LEU A 767 -45.61 -0.07 5.19
N GLN A 768 -46.59 0.56 4.54
CA GLN A 768 -46.71 2.00 4.41
C GLN A 768 -47.99 2.48 5.07
N MET A 769 -47.89 3.45 5.99
CA MET A 769 -49.06 4.02 6.67
C MET A 769 -49.08 5.54 6.52
N ASP A 770 -50.20 6.10 6.07
CA ASP A 770 -50.39 7.56 6.00
C ASP A 770 -50.70 8.19 7.37
N GLU A 771 -50.77 9.52 7.43
CA GLU A 771 -51.10 10.24 8.68
C GLU A 771 -52.54 10.00 9.19
N ASN A 772 -53.43 9.45 8.35
CA ASN A 772 -54.81 9.12 8.71
C ASN A 772 -54.97 7.67 9.20
N GLY A 773 -53.90 6.86 9.11
CA GLY A 773 -53.91 5.45 9.48
C GLY A 773 -54.35 4.50 8.37
N ALA A 774 -54.41 4.96 7.11
CA ALA A 774 -54.57 4.05 5.97
C ALA A 774 -53.26 3.29 5.74
N VAL A 775 -53.35 1.97 5.62
CA VAL A 775 -52.18 1.08 5.49
C VAL A 775 -52.19 0.41 4.12
N GLU A 776 -51.06 0.50 3.43
CA GLU A 776 -50.73 -0.28 2.25
C GLU A 776 -49.59 -1.24 2.60
N SER A 777 -49.62 -2.46 2.07
CA SER A 777 -48.58 -3.47 2.28
C SER A 777 -48.20 -4.11 0.97
N PHE A 778 -46.91 -4.38 0.79
CA PHE A 778 -46.41 -5.12 -0.37
C PHE A 778 -45.26 -6.04 0.03
N VAL A 779 -45.16 -7.16 -0.67
CA VAL A 779 -44.06 -8.12 -0.54
C VAL A 779 -43.07 -7.82 -1.66
N LEU A 780 -41.86 -7.40 -1.30
CA LEU A 780 -40.78 -7.23 -2.29
C LEU A 780 -40.01 -8.54 -2.48
N ASP A 781 -39.91 -9.35 -1.42
CA ASP A 781 -39.24 -10.64 -1.43
C ASP A 781 -39.74 -11.49 -0.23
N SER A 782 -39.58 -12.81 -0.28
CA SER A 782 -39.81 -13.69 0.87
C SER A 782 -38.59 -13.60 1.80
N LEU A 783 -38.67 -12.76 2.83
CA LEU A 783 -37.60 -12.64 3.82
C LEU A 783 -37.90 -13.57 4.99
N GLY A 784 -36.89 -14.31 5.42
CA GLY A 784 -36.98 -15.11 6.65
C GLY A 784 -37.18 -14.24 7.90
N PRO A 785 -37.64 -14.85 9.00
CA PRO A 785 -37.73 -14.15 10.28
C PRO A 785 -36.35 -13.60 10.71
N GLY A 786 -36.33 -12.39 11.25
CA GLY A 786 -35.09 -11.75 11.71
C GLY A 786 -34.33 -10.94 10.65
N ALA A 787 -34.94 -10.70 9.48
CA ALA A 787 -34.38 -9.80 8.47
C ALA A 787 -34.26 -8.35 8.98
N GLY A 788 -33.17 -7.70 8.58
CA GLY A 788 -32.94 -6.27 8.77
C GLY A 788 -33.51 -5.46 7.61
N PHE A 789 -34.04 -4.28 7.92
CA PHE A 789 -34.60 -3.37 6.93
C PHE A 789 -33.98 -1.97 7.03
N LEU A 790 -33.64 -1.42 5.87
CA LEU A 790 -33.16 -0.04 5.73
C LEU A 790 -33.81 0.64 4.51
N LEU A 791 -34.35 1.84 4.73
CA LEU A 791 -34.84 2.70 3.65
C LEU A 791 -33.81 3.77 3.31
N VAL A 792 -33.11 3.61 2.19
CA VAL A 792 -32.15 4.61 1.71
C VAL A 792 -32.87 5.66 0.88
N LYS A 793 -32.93 6.88 1.42
CA LYS A 793 -33.46 8.06 0.71
C LYS A 793 -32.32 8.79 -0.03
N PRO A 794 -32.25 8.72 -1.37
CA PRO A 794 -31.28 9.52 -2.13
C PRO A 794 -31.61 11.02 -2.08
N ALA A 795 -30.74 11.85 -2.66
CA ALA A 795 -30.96 13.29 -2.82
C ALA A 795 -32.29 13.60 -3.56
N LEU A 796 -32.80 14.83 -3.37
CA LEU A 796 -34.11 15.28 -3.87
C LEU A 796 -34.34 14.85 -5.34
N GLY A 797 -35.45 14.13 -5.59
CA GLY A 797 -35.91 13.76 -6.95
C GLY A 797 -35.60 12.33 -7.41
N LYS A 798 -34.86 11.53 -6.63
CA LYS A 798 -34.62 10.09 -6.92
C LYS A 798 -35.54 9.18 -6.08
N ASP A 799 -35.91 8.02 -6.62
CA ASP A 799 -36.75 7.04 -5.93
C ASP A 799 -35.99 6.36 -4.77
N PRO A 800 -36.67 6.05 -3.65
CA PRO A 800 -36.05 5.39 -2.50
C PRO A 800 -35.64 3.95 -2.84
N VAL A 801 -34.59 3.48 -2.17
CA VAL A 801 -34.12 2.10 -2.27
C VAL A 801 -34.45 1.36 -0.97
N TYR A 802 -35.11 0.21 -1.11
CA TYR A 802 -35.47 -0.69 -0.02
C TYR A 802 -34.37 -1.73 0.11
N ILE A 803 -33.77 -1.83 1.28
CA ILE A 803 -32.63 -2.71 1.52
C ILE A 803 -33.01 -3.70 2.60
N PHE A 804 -32.74 -4.97 2.31
CA PHE A 804 -32.96 -6.07 3.22
C PHE A 804 -31.66 -6.83 3.41
N ALA A 805 -31.40 -7.25 4.64
CA ALA A 805 -30.32 -8.16 4.96
C ALA A 805 -30.88 -9.34 5.76
N ASP A 806 -30.54 -10.55 5.35
CA ASP A 806 -30.84 -11.77 6.11
C ASP A 806 -29.54 -12.49 6.52
N GLN A 807 -29.60 -13.81 6.69
CA GLN A 807 -28.44 -14.63 7.09
C GLN A 807 -27.41 -14.84 5.97
N GLU A 808 -27.82 -14.69 4.71
CA GLU A 808 -27.00 -15.08 3.55
C GLU A 808 -26.80 -13.93 2.56
N GLN A 809 -27.69 -12.93 2.52
CA GLN A 809 -27.69 -11.91 1.48
C GLN A 809 -28.10 -10.52 1.96
N LEU A 810 -27.48 -9.51 1.34
CA LEU A 810 -27.95 -8.13 1.28
C LEU A 810 -28.60 -7.90 -0.09
N ARG A 811 -29.87 -7.51 -0.10
CA ARG A 811 -30.67 -7.29 -1.30
C ARG A 811 -31.22 -5.88 -1.35
N GLY A 812 -31.17 -5.27 -2.52
CA GLY A 812 -31.71 -3.93 -2.77
C GLY A 812 -32.83 -3.97 -3.81
N PHE A 813 -33.91 -3.25 -3.55
CA PHE A 813 -35.08 -3.16 -4.44
C PHE A 813 -35.47 -1.70 -4.67
N ASP A 814 -36.01 -1.44 -5.86
CA ASP A 814 -36.72 -0.18 -6.11
C ASP A 814 -38.12 -0.19 -5.46
N ARG A 815 -38.86 0.91 -5.62
CA ARG A 815 -40.23 1.04 -5.10
C ARG A 815 -41.27 0.13 -5.76
N LEU A 816 -40.97 -0.46 -6.91
CA LEU A 816 -41.85 -1.36 -7.65
C LEU A 816 -41.56 -2.83 -7.31
N GLY A 817 -40.52 -3.11 -6.52
CA GLY A 817 -40.04 -4.46 -6.23
C GLY A 817 -39.14 -5.04 -7.30
N THR A 818 -38.61 -4.20 -8.20
CA THR A 818 -37.55 -4.63 -9.11
C THR A 818 -36.27 -4.80 -8.30
N PRO A 819 -35.61 -5.97 -8.35
CA PRO A 819 -34.31 -6.16 -7.71
C PRO A 819 -33.27 -5.26 -8.39
N LEU A 820 -32.56 -4.47 -7.60
CA LEU A 820 -31.47 -3.60 -8.03
C LEU A 820 -30.11 -4.29 -7.87
N PHE A 821 -29.91 -5.02 -6.77
CA PHE A 821 -28.69 -5.76 -6.49
C PHE A 821 -28.94 -6.88 -5.47
N SER A 822 -28.03 -7.86 -5.45
CA SER A 822 -27.89 -8.84 -4.38
C SER A 822 -26.41 -9.10 -4.11
N GLN A 823 -26.03 -9.18 -2.83
CA GLN A 823 -24.67 -9.46 -2.38
C GLN A 823 -24.70 -10.55 -1.31
N ALA A 824 -23.82 -11.54 -1.45
CA ALA A 824 -23.69 -12.58 -0.44
C ALA A 824 -23.04 -12.03 0.85
N LEU A 825 -23.57 -12.47 1.99
CA LEU A 825 -23.03 -12.24 3.32
C LEU A 825 -22.50 -13.56 3.87
N SER A 826 -21.43 -13.49 4.66
CA SER A 826 -20.84 -14.67 5.29
C SER A 826 -21.46 -14.99 6.65
N GLY A 827 -22.53 -14.30 7.05
CA GLY A 827 -23.24 -14.53 8.31
C GLY A 827 -24.42 -13.58 8.52
N GLN A 828 -25.09 -13.75 9.66
CA GLN A 828 -26.29 -12.98 9.99
C GLN A 828 -25.96 -11.51 10.25
N ALA A 829 -26.64 -10.60 9.55
CA ALA A 829 -26.47 -9.17 9.77
C ALA A 829 -26.97 -8.76 11.17
N ALA A 830 -26.11 -8.05 11.91
CA ALA A 830 -26.47 -7.37 13.15
C ALA A 830 -27.52 -6.29 12.88
N LEU A 831 -28.50 -6.17 13.79
CA LEU A 831 -29.58 -5.19 13.69
C LEU A 831 -29.44 -4.06 14.71
N PRO A 832 -29.86 -2.82 14.36
CA PRO A 832 -30.38 -2.41 13.06
C PRO A 832 -29.27 -2.21 12.01
N LEU A 833 -29.63 -2.34 10.73
CA LEU A 833 -28.75 -1.96 9.62
C LEU A 833 -28.41 -0.47 9.69
N GLN A 834 -27.18 -0.11 9.35
CA GLN A 834 -26.67 1.25 9.50
C GLN A 834 -26.58 1.96 8.15
N GLN A 835 -27.21 3.13 8.08
CA GLN A 835 -26.97 4.08 7.00
C GLN A 835 -25.92 5.09 7.44
N LEU A 836 -24.85 5.19 6.68
CA LEU A 836 -23.80 6.19 6.89
C LEU A 836 -23.84 7.22 5.77
N ARG A 837 -23.57 8.48 6.12
CA ARG A 837 -23.50 9.59 5.17
C ARG A 837 -22.15 10.26 5.24
N VAL A 838 -21.50 10.41 4.10
CA VAL A 838 -20.26 11.17 3.96
C VAL A 838 -20.46 12.22 2.88
N GLY A 839 -20.54 13.49 3.30
CA GLY A 839 -20.90 14.56 2.38
C GLY A 839 -22.31 14.34 1.82
N GLN A 840 -22.44 14.23 0.50
CA GLN A 840 -23.71 13.94 -0.18
C GLN A 840 -23.92 12.44 -0.46
N GLU A 841 -22.88 11.61 -0.28
CA GLU A 841 -22.96 10.19 -0.55
C GLU A 841 -23.53 9.41 0.64
N THR A 842 -24.19 8.31 0.33
CA THR A 842 -24.83 7.42 1.29
C THR A 842 -24.29 6.02 1.11
N PHE A 843 -23.92 5.41 2.23
CA PHE A 843 -23.36 4.07 2.32
C PHE A 843 -24.20 3.21 3.27
N ILE A 844 -24.10 1.91 3.08
CA ILE A 844 -24.75 0.89 3.88
C ILE A 844 -23.63 0.15 4.63
N ALA A 845 -23.70 0.17 5.95
CA ALA A 845 -22.79 -0.57 6.81
C ALA A 845 -23.55 -1.68 7.53
N LEU A 846 -22.92 -2.84 7.59
CA LEU A 846 -23.42 -3.96 8.39
C LEU A 846 -22.26 -4.77 8.96
N THR A 847 -22.53 -5.39 10.11
CA THR A 847 -21.64 -6.37 10.75
C THR A 847 -22.31 -7.73 10.64
N ALA A 848 -21.62 -8.74 10.11
CA ALA A 848 -22.09 -10.12 10.11
C ALA A 848 -21.67 -10.81 11.41
N GLU A 849 -22.65 -11.08 12.27
CA GLU A 849 -22.47 -11.81 13.53
C GLU A 849 -22.04 -13.27 13.25
N GLY A 850 -21.21 -13.82 14.13
CA GLY A 850 -20.67 -15.19 14.03
C GLY A 850 -19.29 -15.29 13.37
N GLN A 851 -19.08 -14.68 12.19
CA GLN A 851 -17.79 -14.69 11.51
C GLN A 851 -16.92 -13.45 11.78
N GLY A 852 -17.47 -12.40 12.42
CA GLY A 852 -16.73 -11.20 12.76
C GLY A 852 -16.27 -10.43 11.52
N GLN A 853 -17.18 -10.20 10.57
CA GLN A 853 -16.90 -9.44 9.36
C GLN A 853 -17.75 -8.18 9.26
N LEU A 854 -17.11 -7.09 8.85
CA LEU A 854 -17.73 -5.83 8.50
C LEU A 854 -17.89 -5.75 7.00
N TYR A 855 -19.02 -5.21 6.56
CA TYR A 855 -19.25 -4.91 5.15
C TYR A 855 -19.69 -3.46 5.00
N PHE A 856 -19.26 -2.86 3.91
CA PHE A 856 -19.57 -1.49 3.56
C PHE A 856 -19.87 -1.39 2.08
N PHE A 857 -21.11 -1.05 1.76
CA PHE A 857 -21.62 -0.99 0.40
C PHE A 857 -21.97 0.44 0.04
N ASP A 858 -21.82 0.80 -1.23
CA ASP A 858 -22.45 2.00 -1.75
C ASP A 858 -23.96 1.82 -1.96
N LYS A 859 -24.67 2.89 -2.31
CA LYS A 859 -26.11 2.88 -2.58
C LYS A 859 -26.56 1.96 -3.75
N THR A 860 -25.63 1.50 -4.58
CA THR A 860 -25.90 0.55 -5.69
C THR A 860 -25.69 -0.90 -5.27
N GLY A 861 -25.28 -1.13 -4.01
CA GLY A 861 -24.98 -2.46 -3.49
C GLY A 861 -23.63 -2.98 -3.92
N ARG A 862 -22.73 -2.12 -4.41
CA ARG A 862 -21.34 -2.50 -4.67
C ARG A 862 -20.59 -2.53 -3.35
N LEU A 863 -19.95 -3.65 -3.05
CA LEU A 863 -19.04 -3.79 -1.91
C LEU A 863 -17.81 -2.90 -2.16
N LEU A 864 -17.50 -2.04 -1.20
CA LEU A 864 -16.35 -1.16 -1.29
C LEU A 864 -15.07 -1.91 -0.94
N VAL A 865 -13.97 -1.56 -1.58
CA VAL A 865 -12.63 -2.08 -1.22
C VAL A 865 -12.16 -1.31 0.02
N PRO A 866 -11.58 -1.96 1.05
CA PRO A 866 -11.11 -3.35 1.12
C PRO A 866 -12.07 -4.32 1.84
N PHE A 867 -13.39 -4.07 1.85
CA PHE A 867 -14.33 -4.94 2.56
C PHE A 867 -14.51 -6.32 1.88
N PRO A 868 -14.84 -7.38 2.65
CA PRO A 868 -15.10 -7.36 4.09
C PRO A 868 -13.84 -7.16 4.95
N LEU A 869 -14.00 -6.49 6.09
CA LEU A 869 -12.94 -6.28 7.08
C LEU A 869 -13.19 -7.10 8.35
N PRO A 870 -12.16 -7.62 9.05
CA PRO A 870 -12.35 -8.22 10.36
C PRO A 870 -12.88 -7.22 11.39
N GLY A 871 -13.97 -7.56 12.08
CA GLY A 871 -14.58 -6.77 13.14
C GLY A 871 -15.88 -7.39 13.66
N GLU A 872 -16.04 -7.48 14.98
CA GLU A 872 -17.13 -8.21 15.63
C GLU A 872 -18.28 -7.32 16.07
N LYS A 873 -18.00 -6.07 16.48
CA LYS A 873 -19.03 -5.14 16.94
C LYS A 873 -18.88 -3.76 16.34
N GLY A 874 -19.89 -3.42 15.54
CA GLY A 874 -20.16 -2.10 15.03
C GLY A 874 -19.10 -1.55 14.08
N LEU A 875 -19.55 -0.53 13.36
CA LEU A 875 -18.77 0.19 12.38
C LEU A 875 -19.07 1.67 12.60
N SER A 876 -18.09 2.41 13.14
CA SER A 876 -18.15 3.87 13.15
C SER A 876 -17.24 4.40 12.07
N LEU A 877 -17.76 5.29 11.23
CA LEU A 877 -17.02 5.91 10.15
C LEU A 877 -16.74 7.35 10.53
N VAL A 878 -15.46 7.70 10.60
CA VAL A 878 -14.99 9.04 10.96
C VAL A 878 -13.84 9.46 10.07
N SER A 879 -13.58 10.75 9.94
CA SER A 879 -12.29 11.24 9.46
C SER A 879 -11.45 11.59 10.70
N LEU A 880 -10.56 10.67 11.11
CA LEU A 880 -9.79 10.83 12.35
C LEU A 880 -8.79 11.98 12.27
N LEU A 881 -8.18 12.15 11.09
CA LEU A 881 -7.10 13.11 10.86
C LEU A 881 -7.57 14.43 10.23
N GLN A 882 -8.88 14.59 9.99
CA GLN A 882 -9.47 15.75 9.31
C GLN A 882 -8.91 16.00 7.89
N ASP A 883 -8.30 14.98 7.29
CA ASP A 883 -7.69 14.95 5.97
C ASP A 883 -8.70 14.57 4.87
N GLN A 884 -9.99 14.53 5.19
CA GLN A 884 -11.09 14.02 4.35
C GLN A 884 -11.05 12.50 4.10
N ALA A 885 -9.96 11.81 4.44
CA ALA A 885 -9.91 10.37 4.40
C ALA A 885 -10.84 9.79 5.47
N LEU A 886 -11.48 8.68 5.13
CA LEU A 886 -12.40 8.00 6.03
C LEU A 886 -11.68 6.87 6.75
N ASN A 887 -12.00 6.69 8.01
CA ASN A 887 -11.52 5.62 8.86
C ASN A 887 -12.70 4.80 9.37
N VAL A 888 -12.52 3.49 9.39
CA VAL A 888 -13.44 2.55 10.03
C VAL A 888 -12.91 2.21 11.40
N LEU A 889 -13.72 2.49 12.41
CA LEU A 889 -13.50 2.06 13.77
C LEU A 889 -14.33 0.81 14.02
N THR A 890 -13.69 -0.22 14.56
CA THR A 890 -14.37 -1.43 15.03
C THR A 890 -13.69 -2.02 16.24
N VAL A 891 -14.26 -3.07 16.82
CA VAL A 891 -13.64 -3.86 17.86
C VAL A 891 -13.65 -5.34 17.49
N ARG A 892 -12.63 -6.05 17.94
CA ARG A 892 -12.49 -7.51 17.84
C ARG A 892 -11.97 -8.01 19.18
N GLU A 893 -12.77 -8.81 19.89
CA GLU A 893 -12.46 -9.26 21.24
C GLU A 893 -12.06 -8.10 22.17
N ASP A 894 -10.82 -8.08 22.67
CA ASP A 894 -10.23 -7.05 23.54
C ASP A 894 -9.52 -5.93 22.77
N ARG A 895 -9.71 -5.82 21.45
CA ARG A 895 -9.00 -4.85 20.61
C ARG A 895 -9.93 -3.83 19.98
N LEU A 896 -9.57 -2.56 20.08
CA LEU A 896 -10.06 -1.47 19.22
C LEU A 896 -9.19 -1.42 17.96
N VAL A 897 -9.80 -1.51 16.79
CA VAL A 897 -9.10 -1.57 15.50
C VAL A 897 -9.53 -0.41 14.61
N VAL A 898 -8.57 0.23 13.95
CA VAL A 898 -8.82 1.32 13.00
C VAL A 898 -8.27 0.98 11.63
N TYR A 899 -9.14 1.01 10.62
CA TYR A 899 -8.77 0.85 9.21
C TYR A 899 -8.91 2.18 8.46
N LEU A 900 -8.06 2.43 7.46
CA LEU A 900 -8.18 3.54 6.50
C LEU A 900 -8.95 3.08 5.26
N LEU A 901 -9.92 3.89 4.81
CA LEU A 901 -10.73 3.65 3.63
C LEU A 901 -10.26 4.36 2.35
N GLY A 902 -9.19 5.16 2.42
CA GLY A 902 -8.73 6.02 1.33
C GLY A 902 -9.39 7.41 1.34
N GLU A 903 -8.91 8.30 0.45
CA GLU A 903 -9.49 9.63 0.23
C GLU A 903 -10.79 9.55 -0.61
N ARG A 904 -11.54 10.66 -0.63
CA ARG A 904 -12.86 10.78 -1.26
C ARG A 904 -12.86 10.73 -2.78
#